data_AF-A0A9E7EDP7-F1
#
_entry.id   AF-A0A9E7EDP7-F1
#
_cell.length_a   1.000
_cell.length_b   1.000
_cell.length_c   1.000
_cell.angle_alpha   90.00
_cell.angle_beta   90.00
_cell.angle_gamma   90.00
#
_symmetry.space_group_name_H-M   'P 1'
#
loop_
_entity.id
_entity.type
_entity.pdbx_description
1 polymer ?
#
loop_
_entity_poly.entity_id
_entity_poly.type
_entity_poly.pdbx_seq_one_letter_code
_entity_poly.pdbx_strand_id
1 'polypeptide(L)'
;MSPWEDMEEVVEACRSRFSLLFFSLAAVVVLLAMVLKVLRSMPWWCGCPVCEAYVTNSWAARFDNLCDWYTHLLRESPTRTIHIHVLRNTVTANPDNVEHMLRARFDNYPKGKPFSAILGDLLGRGIFNVDGDAWRFQRKMASAELRGASVRFFASCAVAAEVRGRLLPLLDVACGGGRVLDLQDVFRRFAFDSMCKISFGLDPGCLELSLPMSDFAAAFDKASWLSAWRATATMPLVWKAKRLLNWGSERELGEAIGLVNLLAKELIRQRRKLGFSSNHDLLSRFMACVDDDKYLRDIIISFLLAGRDTVASVLTCFFFLLSRHPDVRSAIRDEIDRVVERDAVTASHDQLRDLQYVHAAIYESMRLYPPVQFDSKFCLEDDVLPDGTAVTRGTRLTYHAYAMGRMEELWGRDCSEFRPQRWLKNGAFNPESPYKYPVFQGGVRVCLGKEMALMEMKTVIAAVVRQFDVEVISADEGGGENRPPKFAPGLTASLKGGLPVRVRRREGSSAEPRRGASFRQNQSVDGTGSRPNRRSPTSDPKRPAMGHEATGFRPPTAARDRPDAGAAAPRSRLPRRRQIRKTFNNLKVTILCGVVTILVLRGTVGIGNLAGSGGDAFAADQKVVEDIDRILREILSDSDPDDEDQIPSGFNSTTATALNDTSSDALFAAAAANYTLGPKIFDWDVQRRRWLAENPGFPSQTPAGKPRILLVTGSPPNPCDNPIGDHYLLKGTKNKIDYCRLHGIEIVYNMAHLDRELAGYWAKLPLIRRLMLSHPEVEWIWWMDSDALFTDMAFEIPLDRYAAHNLVVHGYPDLIFEKHSWIGLNTGSFLLRNCQWSLDLLDAWAPMGPKGPIRDEAGKMLTANLKGRPAFEADDQSALIYLLLSQQNRWGDKIYIENSYYLHGYWAGLVDRYEEMMEKYHPGLGDERWPFVTHFVGCKPCGSYGDYPVERCLRSLERAFNFADNQVLRMYGFAHGNLASPKIRRTEKQTAKPLEFLDQLNLEARVETRG
;
A
#
# COMPACT_ATOMS: atom_id res chain seq x y z
N MET A 1 34.21 34.49 83.05
CA MET A 1 34.16 34.82 81.60
C MET A 1 35.58 34.78 81.07
N SER A 2 35.91 33.79 80.25
CA SER A 2 37.13 33.74 79.44
C SER A 2 36.71 34.04 78.00
N PRO A 3 37.23 35.08 77.32
CA PRO A 3 36.86 35.37 75.93
C PRO A 3 37.34 34.33 74.90
N TRP A 4 38.02 33.28 75.34
CA TRP A 4 38.78 32.36 74.47
C TRP A 4 38.04 31.07 74.16
N GLU A 5 37.21 30.55 75.08
CA GLU A 5 36.49 29.28 74.90
C GLU A 5 35.38 29.39 73.84
N ASP A 6 34.59 30.48 73.85
CA ASP A 6 33.63 30.81 72.79
C ASP A 6 34.31 30.94 71.41
N MET A 7 35.58 31.37 71.37
CA MET A 7 36.29 31.63 70.12
C MET A 7 36.76 30.33 69.45
N GLU A 8 37.16 29.30 70.22
CA GLU A 8 37.51 27.99 69.65
C GLU A 8 36.27 27.25 69.11
N GLU A 9 35.13 27.25 69.80
CA GLU A 9 33.88 26.68 69.25
C GLU A 9 33.44 27.39 67.97
N VAL A 10 33.53 28.73 67.91
CA VAL A 10 33.19 29.49 66.69
C VAL A 10 34.17 29.18 65.56
N VAL A 11 35.49 29.11 65.83
CA VAL A 11 36.50 28.77 64.82
C VAL A 11 36.32 27.34 64.30
N GLU A 12 36.06 26.36 65.16
CA GLU A 12 35.86 24.96 64.74
C GLU A 12 34.51 24.77 64.02
N ALA A 13 33.44 25.44 64.45
CA ALA A 13 32.18 25.49 63.73
C ALA A 13 32.33 26.15 62.35
N CYS A 14 33.09 27.24 62.23
CA CYS A 14 33.43 27.85 60.96
C CYS A 14 34.28 26.92 60.08
N ARG A 15 35.29 26.26 60.63
CA ARG A 15 36.16 25.30 59.91
C ARG A 15 35.37 24.10 59.40
N SER A 16 34.42 23.60 60.18
CA SER A 16 33.48 22.52 59.81
C SER A 16 32.54 22.96 58.68
N ARG A 17 31.90 24.13 58.81
CA ARG A 17 31.01 24.70 57.77
C ARG A 17 31.75 25.02 56.48
N PHE A 18 32.96 25.59 56.57
CA PHE A 18 33.82 25.88 55.42
C PHE A 18 34.28 24.59 54.73
N SER A 19 34.62 23.54 55.49
CA SER A 19 34.94 22.22 54.94
C SER A 19 33.75 21.60 54.21
N LEU A 20 32.53 21.70 54.77
CA LEU A 20 31.30 21.23 54.12
C LEU A 20 30.99 22.02 52.84
N LEU A 21 31.20 23.34 52.82
CA LEU A 21 31.11 24.17 51.62
C LEU A 21 32.17 23.79 50.58
N PHE A 22 33.42 23.59 50.98
CA PHE A 22 34.51 23.20 50.10
C PHE A 22 34.28 21.81 49.48
N PHE A 23 33.90 20.80 50.28
CA PHE A 23 33.63 19.46 49.77
C PHE A 23 32.34 19.37 48.94
N SER A 24 31.31 20.17 49.24
CA SER A 24 30.12 20.24 48.38
C SER A 24 30.38 20.98 47.08
N LEU A 25 31.14 22.08 47.09
CA LEU A 25 31.59 22.78 45.89
C LEU A 25 32.51 21.88 45.03
N ALA A 26 33.46 21.17 45.64
CA ALA A 26 34.33 20.22 44.97
C ALA A 26 33.52 19.04 44.37
N ALA A 27 32.51 18.53 45.10
CA ALA A 27 31.61 17.50 44.57
C ALA A 27 30.76 18.03 43.39
N VAL A 28 30.29 19.27 43.44
CA VAL A 28 29.60 19.93 42.33
C VAL A 28 30.53 20.12 41.13
N VAL A 29 31.77 20.58 41.33
CA VAL A 29 32.77 20.73 40.26
C VAL A 29 33.15 19.39 39.64
N VAL A 30 33.33 18.34 40.46
CA VAL A 30 33.61 16.97 39.98
C VAL A 30 32.41 16.38 39.24
N LEU A 31 31.18 16.62 39.70
CA LEU A 31 29.96 16.17 39.03
C LEU A 31 29.73 16.96 37.73
N LEU A 32 29.99 18.26 37.71
CA LEU A 32 29.97 19.11 36.52
C LEU A 32 31.05 18.67 35.52
N ALA A 33 32.25 18.34 35.99
CA ALA A 33 33.34 17.82 35.15
C ALA A 33 33.03 16.43 34.59
N MET A 34 32.38 15.55 35.37
CA MET A 34 31.87 14.26 34.87
C MET A 34 30.75 14.47 33.84
N VAL A 35 29.80 15.39 34.09
CA VAL A 35 28.76 15.76 33.12
C VAL A 35 29.40 16.32 31.84
N LEU A 36 30.34 17.26 31.94
CA LEU A 36 31.07 17.82 30.79
C LEU A 36 31.91 16.77 30.04
N LYS A 37 32.47 15.77 30.74
CA LYS A 37 33.17 14.65 30.12
C LYS A 37 32.22 13.70 29.40
N VAL A 38 31.06 13.38 30.00
CA VAL A 38 29.99 12.59 29.37
C VAL A 38 29.44 13.32 28.14
N LEU A 39 29.13 14.61 28.26
CA LEU A 39 28.69 15.48 27.17
C LEU A 39 29.71 15.47 26.01
N ARG A 40 31.00 15.72 26.29
CA ARG A 40 32.11 15.64 25.31
C ARG A 40 32.32 14.25 24.70
N SER A 41 31.95 13.18 25.41
CA SER A 41 32.13 11.80 24.93
C SER A 41 31.00 11.28 24.02
N MET A 42 29.91 12.02 23.85
CA MET A 42 28.82 11.63 22.94
C MET A 42 29.04 12.23 21.52
N PRO A 43 28.45 11.66 20.44
CA PRO A 43 28.87 11.91 19.04
C PRO A 43 28.66 13.32 18.44
N TRP A 44 28.21 14.29 19.23
CA TRP A 44 27.78 15.62 18.78
C TRP A 44 28.92 16.67 18.80
N TRP A 45 30.09 16.33 19.32
CA TRP A 45 31.29 17.19 19.36
C TRP A 45 32.35 16.77 18.31
N CYS A 46 31.90 16.41 17.10
CA CYS A 46 32.82 16.10 15.99
C CYS A 46 33.29 17.39 15.32
N GLY A 47 34.53 17.82 15.62
CA GLY A 47 35.16 19.00 15.04
C GLY A 47 35.69 18.82 13.61
N CYS A 48 35.06 18.00 12.77
CA CYS A 48 35.42 17.94 11.35
C CYS A 48 34.63 19.00 10.55
N PRO A 49 35.21 19.61 9.49
CA PRO A 49 34.58 20.71 8.77
C PRO A 49 33.17 20.40 8.22
N VAL A 50 32.90 19.14 7.87
CA VAL A 50 31.58 18.70 7.40
C VAL A 50 30.52 18.76 8.52
N CYS A 51 30.90 18.35 9.74
CA CYS A 51 29.99 18.40 10.90
C CYS A 51 29.83 19.82 11.42
N GLU A 52 30.91 20.61 11.45
CA GLU A 52 30.85 22.04 11.77
C GLU A 52 29.96 22.80 10.77
N ALA A 53 30.13 22.57 9.47
CA ALA A 53 29.31 23.21 8.44
C ALA A 53 27.82 22.87 8.57
N TYR A 54 27.49 21.60 8.87
CA TYR A 54 26.10 21.20 9.14
C TYR A 54 25.51 21.91 10.37
N VAL A 55 26.24 21.94 11.49
CA VAL A 55 25.75 22.51 12.76
C VAL A 55 25.68 24.04 12.73
N THR A 56 26.62 24.70 12.05
CA THR A 56 26.65 26.17 11.89
C THR A 56 25.79 26.68 10.73
N ASN A 57 25.24 25.78 9.91
CA ASN A 57 24.54 26.09 8.65
C ASN A 57 25.39 26.89 7.64
N SER A 58 26.71 26.92 7.79
CA SER A 58 27.62 27.72 6.95
C SER A 58 27.76 27.20 5.51
N TRP A 59 27.33 25.96 5.23
CA TRP A 59 27.19 25.45 3.85
C TRP A 59 26.27 26.32 2.98
N ALA A 60 25.28 27.00 3.58
CA ALA A 60 24.34 27.86 2.88
C ALA A 60 24.97 29.14 2.29
N ALA A 61 26.22 29.44 2.62
CA ALA A 61 27.00 30.51 1.99
C ALA A 61 27.53 30.11 0.59
N ARG A 62 27.55 28.82 0.24
CA ARG A 62 28.08 28.30 -1.04
C ARG A 62 27.06 27.46 -1.83
N PHE A 63 26.01 26.95 -1.19
CA PHE A 63 25.01 26.08 -1.82
C PHE A 63 23.59 26.59 -1.57
N ASP A 64 22.81 26.74 -2.64
CA ASP A 64 21.42 27.24 -2.57
C ASP A 64 20.47 26.23 -1.87
N ASN A 65 20.80 24.92 -1.86
CA ASN A 65 20.09 23.87 -1.09
C ASN A 65 21.03 22.93 -0.32
N LEU A 66 20.53 22.38 0.80
CA LEU A 66 21.23 21.33 1.58
C LEU A 66 21.55 20.08 0.74
N CYS A 67 20.67 19.73 -0.20
CA CYS A 67 20.83 18.59 -1.09
C CYS A 67 21.93 18.81 -2.16
N ASP A 68 22.23 20.06 -2.52
CA ASP A 68 23.37 20.40 -3.39
C ASP A 68 24.69 20.24 -2.63
N TRP A 69 24.74 20.66 -1.36
CA TRP A 69 25.89 20.43 -0.47
C TRP A 69 26.15 18.94 -0.23
N TYR A 70 25.12 18.13 0.03
CA TYR A 70 25.26 16.67 0.08
C TYR A 70 25.76 16.08 -1.25
N THR A 71 25.25 16.56 -2.39
CA THR A 71 25.70 16.11 -3.71
C THR A 71 27.18 16.41 -3.94
N HIS A 72 27.67 17.59 -3.52
CA HIS A 72 29.07 17.96 -3.57
C HIS A 72 29.95 17.01 -2.74
N LEU A 73 29.61 16.76 -1.47
CA LEU A 73 30.36 15.85 -0.60
C LEU A 73 30.39 14.41 -1.12
N LEU A 74 29.28 13.93 -1.68
CA LEU A 74 29.18 12.59 -2.28
C LEU A 74 30.01 12.49 -3.58
N ARG A 75 30.16 13.60 -4.32
CA ARG A 75 31.01 13.70 -5.53
C ARG A 75 32.51 13.87 -5.21
N GLU A 76 32.86 14.35 -4.02
CA GLU A 76 34.25 14.36 -3.53
C GLU A 76 34.67 13.05 -2.88
N SER A 77 33.73 12.25 -2.36
CA SER A 77 34.03 10.92 -1.81
C SER A 77 34.39 9.89 -2.91
N PRO A 78 35.52 9.17 -2.80
CA PRO A 78 35.91 8.12 -3.75
C PRO A 78 34.93 6.95 -3.83
N THR A 79 34.24 6.59 -2.74
CA THR A 79 33.28 5.48 -2.70
C THR A 79 31.84 5.91 -3.02
N ARG A 80 31.62 7.22 -3.23
CA ARG A 80 30.30 7.87 -3.24
C ARG A 80 29.53 7.71 -1.92
N THR A 81 30.24 7.48 -0.82
CA THR A 81 29.68 7.36 0.55
C THR A 81 30.41 8.27 1.53
N ILE A 82 29.69 8.91 2.44
CA ILE A 82 30.21 9.82 3.47
C ILE A 82 29.56 9.53 4.84
N HIS A 83 30.15 10.00 5.93
CA HIS A 83 29.58 9.87 7.28
C HIS A 83 29.44 11.22 8.00
N ILE A 84 28.22 11.55 8.42
CA ILE A 84 27.88 12.74 9.20
C ILE A 84 27.79 12.36 10.68
N HIS A 85 28.94 12.45 11.37
CA HIS A 85 29.11 12.01 12.76
C HIS A 85 28.06 12.59 13.73
N VAL A 86 27.77 13.89 13.62
CA VAL A 86 26.80 14.59 14.48
C VAL A 86 25.34 14.12 14.31
N LEU A 87 25.04 13.41 13.23
CA LEU A 87 23.76 12.74 12.99
C LEU A 87 23.84 11.20 13.13
N ARG A 88 25.04 10.65 13.37
CA ARG A 88 25.40 9.23 13.20
C ARG A 88 24.81 8.64 11.91
N ASN A 89 24.99 9.36 10.80
CA ASN A 89 24.36 9.06 9.51
C ASN A 89 25.39 8.81 8.41
N THR A 90 25.47 7.58 7.91
CA THR A 90 26.17 7.27 6.66
C THR A 90 25.24 7.63 5.49
N VAL A 91 25.75 8.37 4.51
CA VAL A 91 25.00 8.80 3.32
C VAL A 91 25.70 8.26 2.08
N THR A 92 24.96 7.60 1.18
CA THR A 92 25.48 6.97 -0.05
C THR A 92 24.79 7.49 -1.31
N ALA A 93 25.56 7.60 -2.39
CA ALA A 93 25.08 7.68 -3.78
C ALA A 93 25.59 6.50 -4.65
N ASN A 94 26.30 5.54 -4.06
CA ASN A 94 26.71 4.31 -4.73
C ASN A 94 25.49 3.37 -4.91
N PRO A 95 25.17 2.90 -6.14
CA PRO A 95 24.00 2.06 -6.41
C PRO A 95 24.08 0.67 -5.78
N ASP A 96 25.28 0.10 -5.62
CA ASP A 96 25.45 -1.25 -5.05
C ASP A 96 25.10 -1.24 -3.57
N ASN A 97 25.45 -0.16 -2.86
CA ASN A 97 25.00 0.08 -1.49
C ASN A 97 23.46 0.19 -1.40
N VAL A 98 22.80 0.78 -2.40
CA VAL A 98 21.32 0.88 -2.46
C VAL A 98 20.69 -0.48 -2.74
N GLU A 99 21.29 -1.31 -3.60
CA GLU A 99 20.86 -2.69 -3.84
C GLU A 99 21.06 -3.57 -2.60
N HIS A 100 22.17 -3.38 -1.86
CA HIS A 100 22.43 -4.03 -0.59
C HIS A 100 21.35 -3.69 0.45
N MET A 101 21.03 -2.40 0.62
CA MET A 101 19.99 -1.92 1.54
C MET A 101 18.58 -2.40 1.18
N LEU A 102 18.21 -2.39 -0.11
CA LEU A 102 16.82 -2.57 -0.55
C LEU A 102 16.51 -3.97 -1.08
N ARG A 103 17.53 -4.81 -1.35
CA ARG A 103 17.39 -6.21 -1.75
C ARG A 103 18.23 -7.16 -0.90
N ALA A 104 19.56 -7.05 -0.92
CA ALA A 104 20.43 -8.16 -0.45
C ALA A 104 20.44 -8.36 1.08
N ARG A 105 20.30 -7.28 1.86
CA ARG A 105 20.28 -7.28 3.33
C ARG A 105 19.05 -6.57 3.90
N PHE A 106 17.93 -6.60 3.18
CA PHE A 106 16.72 -5.82 3.49
C PHE A 106 16.29 -5.84 4.96
N ASP A 107 16.25 -7.02 5.61
CA ASP A 107 15.80 -7.14 7.00
C ASP A 107 16.76 -6.50 8.03
N ASN A 108 18.04 -6.26 7.69
CA ASN A 108 18.98 -5.49 8.53
C ASN A 108 18.75 -3.97 8.44
N TYR A 109 17.97 -3.50 7.47
CA TYR A 109 17.74 -2.08 7.18
C TYR A 109 16.25 -1.67 7.24
N PRO A 110 15.55 -1.87 8.38
CA PRO A 110 14.23 -1.31 8.63
C PRO A 110 14.26 0.22 8.80
N LYS A 111 13.08 0.84 8.90
CA LYS A 111 12.96 2.25 9.30
C LYS A 111 13.18 2.44 10.81
N GLY A 112 12.66 1.51 11.60
CA GLY A 112 12.97 1.37 13.02
C GLY A 112 12.42 2.48 13.93
N LYS A 113 12.53 2.23 15.24
CA LYS A 113 12.00 3.11 16.30
C LYS A 113 12.43 4.59 16.21
N PRO A 114 13.64 4.97 15.75
CA PRO A 114 14.01 6.38 15.58
C PRO A 114 13.17 7.10 14.52
N PHE A 115 12.88 6.45 13.38
CA PHE A 115 12.01 7.00 12.35
C PHE A 115 10.56 7.09 12.87
N SER A 116 10.06 6.03 13.48
CA SER A 116 8.71 6.00 14.07
C SER A 116 8.50 7.05 15.17
N ALA A 117 9.56 7.46 15.88
CA ALA A 117 9.50 8.51 16.90
C ALA A 117 9.49 9.94 16.32
N ILE A 118 9.87 10.12 15.05
CA ILE A 118 9.89 11.43 14.38
C ILE A 118 8.52 11.73 13.75
N LEU A 119 7.99 10.78 12.97
CA LEU A 119 6.73 10.94 12.22
C LEU A 119 5.49 10.33 12.91
N GLY A 120 5.66 9.59 14.02
CA GLY A 120 4.59 8.76 14.59
C GLY A 120 3.37 9.50 15.15
N ASP A 121 3.45 10.80 15.43
CA ASP A 121 2.25 11.56 15.82
C ASP A 121 1.38 11.91 14.59
N LEU A 122 2.03 12.12 13.43
CA LEU A 122 1.36 12.37 12.15
C LEU A 122 0.90 11.06 11.50
N LEU A 123 1.80 10.09 11.33
CA LEU A 123 1.56 8.86 10.55
C LEU A 123 1.13 7.64 11.38
N GLY A 124 1.21 7.70 12.71
CA GLY A 124 0.77 6.62 13.60
C GLY A 124 1.35 5.25 13.26
N ARG A 125 0.48 4.26 13.01
CA ARG A 125 0.80 2.90 12.55
C ARG A 125 0.72 2.73 11.02
N GLY A 126 0.65 3.82 10.25
CA GLY A 126 0.50 3.80 8.79
C GLY A 126 1.73 3.27 8.05
N ILE A 127 1.56 2.92 6.76
CA ILE A 127 2.49 2.07 5.99
C ILE A 127 3.92 2.60 5.85
N PHE A 128 4.11 3.92 6.00
CA PHE A 128 5.44 4.53 5.99
C PHE A 128 6.16 4.50 7.34
N ASN A 129 5.48 4.16 8.43
CA ASN A 129 5.97 4.31 9.81
C ASN A 129 6.13 2.97 10.55
N VAL A 130 5.68 1.87 9.95
CA VAL A 130 5.80 0.48 10.43
C VAL A 130 6.82 -0.35 9.63
N ASP A 131 7.28 -1.43 10.25
CA ASP A 131 8.17 -2.46 9.69
C ASP A 131 7.62 -3.86 10.03
N GLY A 132 8.28 -4.92 9.56
CA GLY A 132 7.89 -6.31 9.86
C GLY A 132 6.49 -6.66 9.35
N ASP A 133 5.79 -7.52 10.08
CA ASP A 133 4.52 -8.12 9.61
C ASP A 133 3.37 -7.13 9.50
N ALA A 134 3.34 -6.08 10.35
CA ALA A 134 2.37 -4.99 10.21
C ALA A 134 2.54 -4.24 8.87
N TRP A 135 3.78 -4.01 8.45
CA TRP A 135 4.06 -3.44 7.13
C TRP A 135 3.75 -4.42 5.99
N ARG A 136 4.08 -5.72 6.14
CA ARG A 136 3.76 -6.76 5.15
C ARG A 136 2.25 -6.87 4.93
N PHE A 137 1.45 -6.85 5.99
CA PHE A 137 -0.01 -6.87 5.94
C PHE A 137 -0.59 -5.65 5.20
N GLN A 138 -0.23 -4.43 5.64
CA GLN A 138 -0.69 -3.20 4.98
C GLN A 138 -0.28 -3.14 3.51
N ARG A 139 0.93 -3.62 3.18
CA ARG A 139 1.40 -3.72 1.80
C ARG A 139 0.63 -4.76 0.98
N LYS A 140 0.28 -5.94 1.54
CA LYS A 140 -0.52 -6.94 0.83
C LYS A 140 -1.89 -6.38 0.47
N MET A 141 -2.59 -5.77 1.44
CA MET A 141 -3.88 -5.11 1.23
C MET A 141 -3.76 -4.00 0.17
N ALA A 142 -2.95 -2.97 0.42
CA ALA A 142 -2.82 -1.82 -0.49
C ALA A 142 -2.34 -2.18 -1.90
N SER A 143 -1.54 -3.26 -2.05
CA SER A 143 -1.06 -3.74 -3.35
C SER A 143 -2.08 -4.61 -4.10
N ALA A 144 -3.10 -5.16 -3.43
CA ALA A 144 -4.22 -5.80 -4.12
C ALA A 144 -5.11 -4.72 -4.76
N GLU A 145 -5.50 -3.71 -3.96
CA GLU A 145 -6.43 -2.67 -4.41
C GLU A 145 -5.86 -1.79 -5.53
N LEU A 146 -4.70 -1.15 -5.32
CA LEU A 146 -4.15 -0.16 -6.26
C LEU A 146 -3.76 -0.73 -7.64
N ARG A 147 -3.72 -2.05 -7.78
CA ARG A 147 -3.42 -2.72 -9.05
C ARG A 147 -4.67 -3.23 -9.77
N GLY A 148 -5.84 -3.28 -9.11
CA GLY A 148 -7.10 -3.73 -9.71
C GLY A 148 -7.43 -2.94 -10.98
N ALA A 149 -7.90 -3.64 -12.02
CA ALA A 149 -8.22 -2.99 -13.29
C ALA A 149 -9.36 -1.95 -13.14
N SER A 150 -10.38 -2.28 -12.34
CA SER A 150 -11.48 -1.38 -11.99
C SER A 150 -11.02 -0.16 -11.19
N VAL A 151 -10.13 -0.32 -10.21
CA VAL A 151 -9.58 0.79 -9.42
C VAL A 151 -8.72 1.71 -10.29
N ARG A 152 -7.89 1.16 -11.19
CA ARG A 152 -7.10 1.98 -12.13
C ARG A 152 -7.96 2.69 -13.17
N PHE A 153 -9.02 2.04 -13.67
CA PHE A 153 -9.99 2.67 -14.57
C PHE A 153 -10.73 3.82 -13.86
N PHE A 154 -11.31 3.55 -12.68
CA PHE A 154 -11.96 4.55 -11.84
C PHE A 154 -11.03 5.74 -11.53
N ALA A 155 -9.78 5.48 -11.17
CA ALA A 155 -8.78 6.54 -10.97
C ALA A 155 -8.51 7.35 -12.23
N SER A 156 -8.41 6.72 -13.41
CA SER A 156 -8.25 7.46 -14.68
C SER A 156 -9.48 8.29 -15.04
N CYS A 157 -10.70 7.81 -14.73
CA CYS A 157 -11.92 8.59 -14.90
C CYS A 157 -12.00 9.77 -13.93
N ALA A 158 -11.66 9.58 -12.65
CA ALA A 158 -11.64 10.63 -11.63
C ALA A 158 -10.62 11.74 -11.98
N VAL A 159 -9.40 11.36 -12.35
CA VAL A 159 -8.36 12.29 -12.82
C VAL A 159 -8.80 13.03 -14.08
N ALA A 160 -9.35 12.34 -15.08
CA ALA A 160 -9.82 12.98 -16.32
C ALA A 160 -11.01 13.93 -16.08
N ALA A 161 -11.89 13.62 -15.12
CA ALA A 161 -12.97 14.49 -14.68
C ALA A 161 -12.44 15.74 -13.98
N GLU A 162 -11.52 15.63 -13.02
CA GLU A 162 -10.88 16.78 -12.38
C GLU A 162 -10.14 17.68 -13.38
N VAL A 163 -9.40 17.07 -14.31
CA VAL A 163 -8.69 17.81 -15.36
C VAL A 163 -9.66 18.61 -16.23
N ARG A 164 -10.78 17.99 -16.64
CA ARG A 164 -11.77 18.61 -17.53
C ARG A 164 -12.68 19.63 -16.83
N GLY A 165 -13.17 19.31 -15.64
CA GLY A 165 -14.18 20.08 -14.91
C GLY A 165 -13.60 21.24 -14.09
N ARG A 166 -12.39 21.10 -13.54
CA ARG A 166 -11.78 22.12 -12.67
C ARG A 166 -10.45 22.65 -13.17
N LEU A 167 -9.48 21.79 -13.49
CA LEU A 167 -8.11 22.24 -13.80
C LEU A 167 -8.02 23.08 -15.10
N LEU A 168 -8.60 22.60 -16.21
CA LEU A 168 -8.57 23.33 -17.47
C LEU A 168 -9.40 24.64 -17.42
N PRO A 169 -10.62 24.68 -16.85
CA PRO A 169 -11.35 25.94 -16.65
C PRO A 169 -10.62 26.95 -15.76
N LEU A 170 -9.99 26.51 -14.66
CA LEU A 170 -9.14 27.35 -13.81
C LEU A 170 -8.02 28.04 -14.61
N LEU A 171 -7.33 27.28 -15.46
CA LEU A 171 -6.25 27.79 -16.31
C LEU A 171 -6.77 28.74 -17.40
N ASP A 172 -7.97 28.49 -17.95
CA ASP A 172 -8.57 29.35 -18.98
C ASP A 172 -9.10 30.68 -18.41
N VAL A 173 -9.73 30.66 -17.24
CA VAL A 173 -10.14 31.88 -16.51
C VAL A 173 -8.91 32.73 -16.14
N ALA A 174 -7.81 32.10 -15.71
CA ALA A 174 -6.56 32.81 -15.44
C ALA A 174 -5.91 33.38 -16.71
N CYS A 175 -5.96 32.65 -17.84
CA CYS A 175 -5.53 33.12 -19.15
C CYS A 175 -6.33 34.36 -19.59
N GLY A 176 -7.66 34.30 -19.55
CA GLY A 176 -8.54 35.42 -19.93
C GLY A 176 -8.39 36.66 -19.05
N GLY A 177 -8.10 36.47 -17.75
CA GLY A 177 -7.82 37.56 -16.81
C GLY A 177 -6.36 38.02 -16.75
N GLY A 178 -5.44 37.41 -17.49
CA GLY A 178 -3.99 37.68 -17.41
C GLY A 178 -3.37 37.42 -16.02
N ARG A 179 -4.04 36.63 -15.17
CA ARG A 179 -3.74 36.48 -13.74
C ARG A 179 -2.54 35.57 -13.51
N VAL A 180 -1.70 35.92 -12.54
CA VAL A 180 -0.62 35.06 -12.05
C VAL A 180 -1.19 33.99 -11.12
N LEU A 181 -0.82 32.72 -11.36
CA LEU A 181 -1.16 31.58 -10.51
C LEU A 181 0.12 30.93 -9.95
N ASP A 182 0.08 30.44 -8.71
CA ASP A 182 1.10 29.49 -8.22
C ASP A 182 0.70 28.07 -8.62
N LEU A 183 1.40 27.48 -9.59
CA LEU A 183 1.14 26.09 -10.01
C LEU A 183 1.41 25.07 -8.90
N GLN A 184 2.23 25.39 -7.90
CA GLN A 184 2.43 24.49 -6.77
C GLN A 184 1.16 24.40 -5.91
N ASP A 185 0.46 25.49 -5.65
CA ASP A 185 -0.83 25.47 -4.94
C ASP A 185 -1.89 24.75 -5.79
N VAL A 186 -1.97 25.07 -7.09
CA VAL A 186 -2.90 24.42 -8.04
C VAL A 186 -2.71 22.90 -8.07
N PHE A 187 -1.48 22.40 -8.24
CA PHE A 187 -1.24 20.95 -8.28
C PHE A 187 -1.41 20.27 -6.91
N ARG A 188 -1.19 20.98 -5.79
CA ARG A 188 -1.48 20.47 -4.43
C ARG A 188 -2.97 20.35 -4.14
N ARG A 189 -3.80 21.24 -4.69
CA ARG A 189 -5.27 21.16 -4.64
C ARG A 189 -5.77 20.02 -5.54
N PHE A 190 -5.36 20.02 -6.82
CA PHE A 190 -5.70 18.98 -7.78
C PHE A 190 -5.37 17.55 -7.29
N ALA A 191 -4.17 17.35 -6.77
CA ALA A 191 -3.74 16.03 -6.27
C ALA A 191 -4.33 15.69 -4.88
N PHE A 192 -4.92 16.67 -4.17
CA PHE A 192 -5.73 16.41 -2.97
C PHE A 192 -7.13 15.94 -3.37
N ASP A 193 -7.82 16.68 -4.25
CA ASP A 193 -9.16 16.37 -4.73
C ASP A 193 -9.19 15.01 -5.44
N SER A 194 -8.24 14.78 -6.35
CA SER A 194 -8.05 13.48 -7.03
C SER A 194 -7.81 12.35 -6.03
N MET A 195 -6.94 12.53 -5.04
CA MET A 195 -6.68 11.49 -4.04
C MET A 195 -7.85 11.25 -3.09
N CYS A 196 -8.67 12.27 -2.78
CA CYS A 196 -9.88 12.10 -1.99
C CYS A 196 -10.97 11.33 -2.77
N LYS A 197 -11.16 11.64 -4.06
CA LYS A 197 -12.07 10.88 -4.94
C LYS A 197 -11.63 9.43 -5.07
N ILE A 198 -10.35 9.18 -5.36
CA ILE A 198 -9.80 7.83 -5.56
C ILE A 198 -9.76 7.03 -4.24
N SER A 199 -9.32 7.65 -3.14
CA SER A 199 -9.06 6.91 -1.90
C SER A 199 -10.27 6.80 -0.99
N PHE A 200 -11.18 7.78 -1.01
CA PHE A 200 -12.27 7.91 -0.04
C PHE A 200 -13.65 8.04 -0.69
N GLY A 201 -13.75 8.13 -2.02
CA GLY A 201 -15.03 8.31 -2.71
C GLY A 201 -15.72 9.64 -2.41
N LEU A 202 -14.95 10.66 -2.02
CA LEU A 202 -15.45 11.97 -1.57
C LEU A 202 -14.78 13.10 -2.37
N ASP A 203 -15.57 14.10 -2.75
CA ASP A 203 -15.11 15.32 -3.40
C ASP A 203 -14.97 16.46 -2.37
N PRO A 204 -13.77 17.01 -2.13
CA PRO A 204 -13.59 18.15 -1.25
C PRO A 204 -13.46 19.50 -1.99
N GLY A 205 -13.54 19.53 -3.33
CA GLY A 205 -13.61 20.75 -4.16
C GLY A 205 -12.49 21.79 -4.00
N CYS A 206 -11.35 21.44 -3.41
CA CYS A 206 -10.35 22.44 -2.99
C CYS A 206 -9.63 23.14 -4.15
N LEU A 207 -9.77 22.66 -5.39
CA LEU A 207 -9.25 23.27 -6.62
C LEU A 207 -10.05 24.50 -7.11
N GLU A 208 -11.24 24.76 -6.54
CA GLU A 208 -12.10 25.87 -6.99
C GLU A 208 -11.62 27.25 -6.52
N LEU A 209 -11.69 28.24 -7.43
CA LEU A 209 -11.19 29.62 -7.23
C LEU A 209 -11.95 30.41 -6.14
N SER A 210 -13.17 30.02 -5.85
CA SER A 210 -14.07 30.56 -4.83
C SER A 210 -13.61 30.22 -3.41
N LEU A 211 -12.93 29.09 -3.23
CA LEU A 211 -12.62 28.53 -1.92
C LEU A 211 -11.18 28.84 -1.48
N PRO A 212 -10.98 29.28 -0.21
CA PRO A 212 -9.64 29.40 0.36
C PRO A 212 -8.96 28.02 0.37
N MET A 213 -7.62 27.98 0.55
CA MET A 213 -7.01 26.73 0.99
C MET A 213 -7.70 26.31 2.28
N SER A 214 -8.29 25.11 2.31
CA SER A 214 -8.95 24.60 3.50
C SER A 214 -7.97 24.57 4.68
N ASP A 215 -8.41 24.95 5.88
CA ASP A 215 -7.53 24.97 7.06
C ASP A 215 -6.87 23.61 7.32
N PHE A 216 -7.53 22.53 6.91
CA PHE A 216 -6.96 21.18 6.84
C PHE A 216 -5.68 21.12 6.00
N ALA A 217 -5.67 21.64 4.77
CA ALA A 217 -4.51 21.61 3.89
C ALA A 217 -3.32 22.38 4.50
N ALA A 218 -3.60 23.55 5.10
CA ALA A 218 -2.58 24.33 5.81
C ALA A 218 -2.06 23.61 7.07
N ALA A 219 -2.94 22.95 7.85
CA ALA A 219 -2.56 22.16 9.00
C ALA A 219 -1.77 20.91 8.62
N PHE A 220 -2.12 20.24 7.52
CA PHE A 220 -1.41 19.07 7.01
C PHE A 220 0.02 19.43 6.57
N ASP A 221 0.16 20.49 5.76
CA ASP A 221 1.46 21.06 5.38
C ASP A 221 2.30 21.43 6.61
N LYS A 222 1.70 22.13 7.59
CA LYS A 222 2.37 22.52 8.83
C LYS A 222 2.79 21.31 9.67
N ALA A 223 1.96 20.27 9.74
CA ALA A 223 2.25 19.04 10.46
C ALA A 223 3.39 18.24 9.81
N SER A 224 3.38 18.13 8.47
CA SER A 224 4.45 17.52 7.68
C SER A 224 5.77 18.29 7.81
N TRP A 225 5.75 19.62 7.75
CA TRP A 225 6.93 20.46 7.96
C TRP A 225 7.53 20.30 9.36
N LEU A 226 6.73 20.46 10.42
CA LEU A 226 7.21 20.34 11.80
C LEU A 226 7.69 18.91 12.12
N SER A 227 7.06 17.89 11.54
CA SER A 227 7.50 16.49 11.67
C SER A 227 8.82 16.24 10.94
N ALA A 228 9.03 16.80 9.74
CA ALA A 228 10.31 16.76 9.05
C ALA A 228 11.41 17.52 9.81
N TRP A 229 11.08 18.67 10.41
CA TRP A 229 12.03 19.51 11.15
C TRP A 229 12.68 18.75 12.33
N ARG A 230 11.93 17.87 13.01
CA ARG A 230 12.47 16.97 14.05
C ARG A 230 13.59 16.05 13.56
N ALA A 231 13.64 15.71 12.27
CA ALA A 231 14.70 14.89 11.67
C ALA A 231 16.00 15.67 11.41
N THR A 232 15.94 17.01 11.40
CA THR A 232 17.11 17.90 11.28
C THR A 232 17.75 18.21 12.64
N ALA A 233 16.96 18.13 13.71
CA ALA A 233 17.37 18.45 15.08
C ALA A 233 18.46 17.49 15.59
N THR A 234 19.67 18.00 15.78
CA THR A 234 20.86 17.25 16.22
C THR A 234 20.66 16.49 17.53
N MET A 235 19.83 17.01 18.44
CA MET A 235 19.55 16.40 19.74
C MET A 235 18.04 16.11 19.91
N PRO A 236 17.61 14.84 19.82
CA PRO A 236 16.20 14.46 20.04
C PRO A 236 15.65 14.82 21.43
N LEU A 237 16.51 15.08 22.41
CA LEU A 237 16.13 15.59 23.73
C LEU A 237 15.50 16.99 23.66
N VAL A 238 15.88 17.83 22.70
CA VAL A 238 15.38 19.21 22.56
C VAL A 238 13.90 19.23 22.20
N TRP A 239 13.49 18.46 21.18
CA TRP A 239 12.07 18.38 20.82
C TRP A 239 11.26 17.58 21.85
N LYS A 240 11.85 16.55 22.49
CA LYS A 240 11.18 15.83 23.59
C LYS A 240 10.92 16.74 24.81
N ALA A 241 11.84 17.63 25.14
CA ALA A 241 11.65 18.64 26.19
C ALA A 241 10.57 19.66 25.80
N LYS A 242 10.61 20.21 24.57
CA LYS A 242 9.54 21.09 24.05
C LYS A 242 8.16 20.42 24.11
N ARG A 243 8.07 19.12 23.81
CA ARG A 243 6.82 18.34 23.90
C ARG A 243 6.32 18.19 25.33
N LEU A 244 7.19 17.84 26.27
CA LEU A 244 6.84 17.69 27.69
C LEU A 244 6.33 19.02 28.31
N LEU A 245 6.91 20.13 27.86
CA LEU A 245 6.51 21.49 28.25
C LEU A 245 5.30 22.03 27.46
N ASN A 246 4.91 21.36 26.37
CA ASN A 246 3.94 21.85 25.36
C ASN A 246 4.28 23.27 24.84
N TRP A 247 5.51 23.46 24.36
CA TRP A 247 6.07 24.77 23.99
C TRP A 247 6.38 24.89 22.49
N GLY A 248 5.91 25.98 21.87
CA GLY A 248 6.25 26.39 20.50
C GLY A 248 6.02 25.30 19.46
N SER A 249 7.04 24.99 18.67
CA SER A 249 6.98 24.02 17.55
C SER A 249 6.37 22.65 17.86
N GLU A 250 6.41 22.15 19.11
CA GLU A 250 5.73 20.88 19.46
C GLU A 250 4.25 21.10 19.85
N ARG A 251 3.89 22.27 20.38
CA ARG A 251 2.49 22.66 20.62
C ARG A 251 1.76 22.87 19.29
N GLU A 252 2.37 23.64 18.39
CA GLU A 252 1.83 23.93 17.06
C GLU A 252 1.63 22.67 16.21
N LEU A 253 2.51 21.67 16.39
CA LEU A 253 2.36 20.36 15.77
C LEU A 253 1.22 19.54 16.41
N GLY A 254 1.01 19.66 17.72
CA GLY A 254 -0.15 19.08 18.40
C GLY A 254 -1.47 19.68 17.93
N GLU A 255 -1.53 21.00 17.77
CA GLU A 255 -2.70 21.72 17.23
C GLU A 255 -2.99 21.32 15.78
N ALA A 256 -1.97 21.31 14.91
CA ALA A 256 -2.10 20.89 13.51
C ALA A 256 -2.53 19.42 13.36
N ILE A 257 -1.97 18.50 14.17
CA ILE A 257 -2.40 17.09 14.22
C ILE A 257 -3.83 16.97 14.77
N GLY A 258 -4.26 17.87 15.66
CA GLY A 258 -5.65 17.97 16.11
C GLY A 258 -6.63 18.12 14.95
N LEU A 259 -6.41 19.10 14.07
CA LEU A 259 -7.27 19.33 12.91
C LEU A 259 -7.20 18.19 11.88
N VAL A 260 -6.00 17.63 11.64
CA VAL A 260 -5.83 16.47 10.75
C VAL A 260 -6.55 15.23 11.30
N ASN A 261 -6.59 15.05 12.63
CA ASN A 261 -7.38 13.99 13.27
C ASN A 261 -8.88 14.22 13.15
N LEU A 262 -9.34 15.48 13.14
CA LEU A 262 -10.76 15.82 13.00
C LEU A 262 -11.26 15.44 11.61
N LEU A 263 -10.58 15.85 10.54
CA LEU A 263 -10.97 15.46 9.18
C LEU A 263 -10.90 13.93 8.99
N ALA A 264 -9.83 13.26 9.45
CA ALA A 264 -9.72 11.81 9.28
C ALA A 264 -10.87 11.04 9.95
N LYS A 265 -11.37 11.50 11.11
CA LYS A 265 -12.59 10.96 11.74
C LYS A 265 -13.85 11.27 10.92
N GLU A 266 -13.95 12.47 10.36
CA GLU A 266 -15.12 12.87 9.59
C GLU A 266 -15.24 12.09 8.27
N LEU A 267 -14.14 11.87 7.56
CA LEU A 267 -14.09 11.00 6.37
C LEU A 267 -14.56 9.57 6.71
N ILE A 268 -14.12 9.01 7.84
CA ILE A 268 -14.59 7.71 8.36
C ILE A 268 -16.09 7.75 8.68
N ARG A 269 -16.58 8.81 9.33
CA ARG A 269 -18.00 8.99 9.66
C ARG A 269 -18.87 9.07 8.40
N GLN A 270 -18.44 9.82 7.39
CA GLN A 270 -19.16 9.98 6.13
C GLN A 270 -19.17 8.67 5.33
N ARG A 271 -18.04 7.95 5.23
CA ARG A 271 -18.03 6.65 4.54
C ARG A 271 -18.91 5.61 5.25
N ARG A 272 -18.93 5.57 6.60
CA ARG A 272 -19.90 4.73 7.35
C ARG A 272 -21.36 5.13 7.08
N LYS A 273 -21.68 6.43 6.91
CA LYS A 273 -23.04 6.91 6.58
C LYS A 273 -23.48 6.55 5.15
N LEU A 274 -22.60 6.73 4.17
CA LEU A 274 -22.85 6.42 2.76
C LEU A 274 -22.93 4.92 2.47
N GLY A 275 -22.42 4.09 3.40
CA GLY A 275 -22.38 2.64 3.26
C GLY A 275 -21.29 2.16 2.29
N PHE A 276 -21.04 0.85 2.32
CA PHE A 276 -20.02 0.19 1.52
C PHE A 276 -20.54 -0.32 0.17
N SER A 277 -21.73 0.14 -0.25
CA SER A 277 -22.42 -0.30 -1.48
C SER A 277 -21.61 0.04 -2.75
N SER A 278 -20.88 1.15 -2.73
CA SER A 278 -20.01 1.60 -3.82
C SER A 278 -18.53 1.27 -3.55
N ASN A 279 -18.15 0.00 -3.68
CA ASN A 279 -16.81 -0.54 -3.42
C ASN A 279 -15.71 -0.10 -4.43
N HIS A 280 -15.74 1.14 -4.92
CA HIS A 280 -14.77 1.68 -5.88
C HIS A 280 -13.58 2.39 -5.21
N ASP A 281 -13.78 2.95 -4.01
CA ASP A 281 -12.74 3.64 -3.26
C ASP A 281 -11.90 2.71 -2.36
N LEU A 282 -10.71 3.17 -2.01
CA LEU A 282 -9.73 2.43 -1.22
C LEU A 282 -10.15 2.26 0.25
N LEU A 283 -10.84 3.24 0.85
CA LEU A 283 -11.18 3.28 2.26
C LEU A 283 -12.34 2.34 2.61
N SER A 284 -13.41 2.27 1.80
CA SER A 284 -14.47 1.25 1.97
C SER A 284 -13.90 -0.16 2.12
N ARG A 285 -12.91 -0.49 1.28
CA ARG A 285 -12.27 -1.81 1.27
C ARG A 285 -11.39 -2.06 2.49
N PHE A 286 -10.71 -1.04 3.01
CA PHE A 286 -10.03 -1.13 4.30
C PHE A 286 -11.02 -1.28 5.46
N MET A 287 -12.15 -0.57 5.44
CA MET A 287 -13.18 -0.61 6.48
C MET A 287 -13.92 -1.96 6.51
N ALA A 288 -14.09 -2.63 5.37
CA ALA A 288 -14.60 -4.00 5.28
C ALA A 288 -13.71 -5.05 5.97
N CYS A 289 -12.45 -4.71 6.30
CA CYS A 289 -11.48 -5.61 6.94
C CYS A 289 -10.94 -5.11 8.29
N VAL A 290 -11.15 -3.84 8.65
CA VAL A 290 -10.59 -3.21 9.86
C VAL A 290 -11.54 -2.19 10.48
N ASP A 291 -11.98 -2.45 11.71
CA ASP A 291 -12.88 -1.58 12.49
C ASP A 291 -12.13 -0.69 13.52
N ASP A 292 -10.79 -0.65 13.47
CA ASP A 292 -9.96 0.24 14.29
C ASP A 292 -9.87 1.64 13.63
N ASP A 293 -10.77 2.55 14.03
CA ASP A 293 -10.82 3.95 13.56
C ASP A 293 -9.47 4.67 13.60
N LYS A 294 -8.61 4.36 14.57
CA LYS A 294 -7.27 4.96 14.67
C LYS A 294 -6.35 4.41 13.59
N TYR A 295 -6.46 3.12 13.27
CA TYR A 295 -5.75 2.48 12.16
C TYR A 295 -6.24 2.98 10.80
N LEU A 296 -7.56 3.16 10.64
CA LEU A 296 -8.17 3.77 9.45
C LEU A 296 -7.67 5.22 9.26
N ARG A 297 -7.62 6.04 10.32
CA ARG A 297 -7.00 7.37 10.33
C ARG A 297 -5.53 7.34 9.91
N ASP A 298 -4.76 6.38 10.42
CA ASP A 298 -3.33 6.22 10.10
C ASP A 298 -3.13 5.81 8.61
N ILE A 299 -4.08 5.08 8.04
CA ILE A 299 -4.17 4.73 6.62
C ILE A 299 -4.51 5.96 5.76
N ILE A 300 -5.59 6.68 6.08
CA ILE A 300 -6.06 7.89 5.36
C ILE A 300 -4.92 8.89 5.19
N ILE A 301 -4.25 9.24 6.30
CA ILE A 301 -3.15 10.21 6.31
C ILE A 301 -1.94 9.70 5.52
N SER A 302 -1.67 8.39 5.54
CA SER A 302 -0.60 7.80 4.73
C SER A 302 -0.88 7.90 3.24
N PHE A 303 -2.12 7.67 2.79
CA PHE A 303 -2.46 7.78 1.37
C PHE A 303 -2.49 9.23 0.89
N LEU A 304 -3.03 10.16 1.69
CA LEU A 304 -2.96 11.60 1.41
C LEU A 304 -1.52 12.09 1.25
N LEU A 305 -0.62 11.75 2.18
CA LEU A 305 0.80 12.11 2.08
C LEU A 305 1.46 11.49 0.83
N ALA A 306 1.11 10.26 0.48
CA ALA A 306 1.70 9.54 -0.64
C ALA A 306 1.36 10.19 -1.99
N GLY A 307 0.08 10.45 -2.25
CA GLY A 307 -0.38 10.96 -3.54
C GLY A 307 -0.13 12.46 -3.68
N ARG A 308 -0.80 13.28 -2.85
CA ARG A 308 -0.83 14.74 -2.95
C ARG A 308 0.56 15.37 -3.06
N ASP A 309 1.38 15.18 -2.03
CA ASP A 309 2.62 15.94 -1.87
C ASP A 309 3.73 15.48 -2.82
N THR A 310 3.64 14.26 -3.38
CA THR A 310 4.63 13.74 -4.34
C THR A 310 4.25 14.07 -5.78
N VAL A 311 2.99 13.87 -6.19
CA VAL A 311 2.52 14.19 -7.54
C VAL A 311 2.62 15.70 -7.79
N ALA A 312 2.18 16.53 -6.84
CA ALA A 312 2.28 17.98 -6.97
C ALA A 312 3.75 18.46 -7.07
N SER A 313 4.66 17.87 -6.30
CA SER A 313 6.10 18.17 -6.36
C SER A 313 6.69 17.86 -7.75
N VAL A 314 6.35 16.70 -8.33
CA VAL A 314 6.85 16.33 -9.68
C VAL A 314 6.23 17.19 -10.77
N LEU A 315 4.92 17.46 -10.73
CA LEU A 315 4.27 18.34 -11.71
C LEU A 315 4.87 19.75 -11.66
N THR A 316 5.06 20.32 -10.47
CA THR A 316 5.70 21.63 -10.28
C THR A 316 7.11 21.64 -10.88
N CYS A 317 7.95 20.65 -10.55
CA CYS A 317 9.32 20.58 -11.07
C CYS A 317 9.36 20.30 -12.59
N PHE A 318 8.39 19.56 -13.12
CA PHE A 318 8.25 19.27 -14.54
C PHE A 318 7.90 20.53 -15.34
N PHE A 319 6.90 21.32 -14.93
CA PHE A 319 6.56 22.57 -15.63
C PHE A 319 7.65 23.64 -15.49
N PHE A 320 8.35 23.70 -14.35
CA PHE A 320 9.55 24.51 -14.19
C PHE A 320 10.63 24.14 -15.22
N LEU A 321 10.97 22.85 -15.36
CA LEU A 321 11.91 22.37 -16.38
C LEU A 321 11.41 22.66 -17.80
N LEU A 322 10.14 22.35 -18.09
CA LEU A 322 9.56 22.52 -19.43
C LEU A 322 9.61 23.98 -19.92
N SER A 323 9.46 24.95 -19.01
CA SER A 323 9.60 26.38 -19.33
C SER A 323 10.99 26.78 -19.84
N ARG A 324 12.03 26.01 -19.45
CA ARG A 324 13.44 26.22 -19.85
C ARG A 324 13.90 25.33 -21.00
N HIS A 325 13.06 24.40 -21.46
CA HIS A 325 13.38 23.43 -22.52
C HIS A 325 12.30 23.43 -23.63
N PRO A 326 12.28 24.46 -24.51
CA PRO A 326 11.29 24.60 -25.57
C PRO A 326 11.32 23.47 -26.61
N ASP A 327 12.48 22.85 -26.79
CA ASP A 327 12.72 21.67 -27.63
C ASP A 327 11.99 20.43 -27.07
N VAL A 328 12.12 20.17 -25.76
CA VAL A 328 11.40 19.10 -25.06
C VAL A 328 9.90 19.37 -25.08
N ARG A 329 9.48 20.64 -24.93
CA ARG A 329 8.08 21.07 -25.08
C ARG A 329 7.53 20.81 -26.48
N SER A 330 8.32 21.04 -27.55
CA SER A 330 7.91 20.69 -28.92
C SER A 330 7.73 19.18 -29.05
N ALA A 331 8.74 18.39 -28.70
CA ALA A 331 8.68 16.93 -28.83
C ALA A 331 7.53 16.28 -28.04
N ILE A 332 7.17 16.85 -26.87
CA ILE A 332 5.97 16.46 -26.11
C ILE A 332 4.69 16.79 -26.89
N ARG A 333 4.56 18.01 -27.44
CA ARG A 333 3.40 18.40 -28.27
C ARG A 333 3.29 17.53 -29.52
N ASP A 334 4.41 17.26 -30.18
CA ASP A 334 4.47 16.41 -31.36
C ASP A 334 4.05 14.98 -31.05
N GLU A 335 4.35 14.43 -29.86
CA GLU A 335 3.82 13.14 -29.41
C GLU A 335 2.32 13.19 -29.10
N ILE A 336 1.87 14.17 -28.31
CA ILE A 336 0.46 14.32 -27.92
C ILE A 336 -0.44 14.50 -29.16
N ASP A 337 -0.03 15.34 -30.11
CA ASP A 337 -0.80 15.64 -31.32
C ASP A 337 -0.75 14.51 -32.37
N ARG A 338 0.05 13.45 -32.14
CA ARG A 338 0.01 12.16 -32.87
C ARG A 338 -0.85 11.09 -32.18
N VAL A 339 -0.86 11.06 -30.85
CA VAL A 339 -1.51 9.98 -30.05
C VAL A 339 -2.94 10.35 -29.62
N VAL A 340 -3.23 11.63 -29.38
CA VAL A 340 -4.51 12.11 -28.85
C VAL A 340 -5.34 12.73 -29.97
N GLU A 341 -6.45 12.07 -30.30
CA GLU A 341 -7.47 12.48 -31.28
C GLU A 341 -7.80 13.97 -31.19
N ARG A 342 -7.95 14.65 -32.33
CA ARG A 342 -7.98 16.13 -32.41
C ARG A 342 -9.00 16.76 -31.46
N ASP A 343 -10.21 16.21 -31.41
CA ASP A 343 -11.33 16.75 -30.64
C ASP A 343 -11.33 16.27 -29.17
N ALA A 344 -10.40 15.40 -28.76
CA ALA A 344 -10.29 14.91 -27.39
C ALA A 344 -9.58 15.93 -26.47
N VAL A 345 -10.29 16.36 -25.43
CA VAL A 345 -9.79 17.29 -24.38
C VAL A 345 -8.73 16.63 -23.47
N THR A 346 -8.82 15.30 -23.31
CA THR A 346 -8.00 14.47 -22.42
C THR A 346 -7.71 13.13 -23.09
N ALA A 347 -6.47 12.63 -23.02
CA ALA A 347 -6.12 11.30 -23.52
C ALA A 347 -6.90 10.18 -22.81
N SER A 348 -7.27 9.12 -23.53
CA SER A 348 -7.86 7.91 -22.93
C SER A 348 -6.82 7.11 -22.14
N HIS A 349 -7.27 6.23 -21.22
CA HIS A 349 -6.38 5.36 -20.43
C HIS A 349 -5.39 4.55 -21.28
N ASP A 350 -5.79 4.14 -22.49
CA ASP A 350 -4.93 3.37 -23.37
C ASP A 350 -4.04 4.27 -24.25
N GLN A 351 -4.55 5.41 -24.76
CA GLN A 351 -3.71 6.44 -25.39
C GLN A 351 -2.60 6.94 -24.44
N LEU A 352 -2.88 7.03 -23.13
CA LEU A 352 -1.87 7.35 -22.13
C LEU A 352 -0.71 6.35 -22.10
N ARG A 353 -0.85 5.11 -22.59
CA ARG A 353 0.27 4.15 -22.68
C ARG A 353 1.25 4.57 -23.77
N ASP A 354 0.76 5.04 -24.90
CA ASP A 354 1.55 5.34 -26.10
C ASP A 354 2.34 6.66 -26.02
N LEU A 355 2.06 7.52 -25.03
CA LEU A 355 2.86 8.71 -24.70
C LEU A 355 4.23 8.34 -24.08
N GLN A 356 5.13 7.77 -24.88
CA GLN A 356 6.44 7.24 -24.44
C GLN A 356 7.44 8.36 -24.08
N TYR A 357 7.51 9.42 -24.88
CA TYR A 357 8.37 10.58 -24.66
C TYR A 357 7.92 11.39 -23.44
N VAL A 358 6.62 11.54 -23.20
CA VAL A 358 6.10 12.14 -21.95
C VAL A 358 6.51 11.28 -20.74
N HIS A 359 6.45 9.95 -20.83
CA HIS A 359 6.89 9.05 -19.75
C HIS A 359 8.39 9.22 -19.47
N ALA A 360 9.21 9.30 -20.52
CA ALA A 360 10.64 9.58 -20.44
C ALA A 360 10.95 10.95 -19.81
N ALA A 361 10.22 12.00 -20.18
CA ALA A 361 10.40 13.34 -19.63
C ALA A 361 10.00 13.43 -18.15
N ILE A 362 8.98 12.67 -17.71
CA ILE A 362 8.59 12.56 -16.29
C ILE A 362 9.71 11.89 -15.47
N TYR A 363 10.34 10.81 -15.97
CA TYR A 363 11.48 10.19 -15.29
C TYR A 363 12.72 11.08 -15.28
N GLU A 364 13.01 11.79 -16.37
CA GLU A 364 14.12 12.73 -16.41
C GLU A 364 13.90 13.93 -15.46
N SER A 365 12.67 14.41 -15.34
CA SER A 365 12.29 15.43 -14.35
C SER A 365 12.53 14.92 -12.93
N MET A 366 12.08 13.70 -12.62
CA MET A 366 12.30 13.05 -11.33
C MET A 366 13.76 12.64 -11.07
N ARG A 367 14.60 12.48 -12.10
CA ARG A 367 16.05 12.25 -11.93
C ARG A 367 16.74 13.52 -11.39
N LEU A 368 16.36 14.68 -11.91
CA LEU A 368 16.86 15.97 -11.45
C LEU A 368 16.18 16.42 -10.15
N TYR A 369 14.86 16.29 -10.05
CA TYR A 369 14.05 16.77 -8.93
C TYR A 369 13.15 15.64 -8.40
N PRO A 370 13.73 14.61 -7.76
CA PRO A 370 12.95 13.54 -7.15
C PRO A 370 12.10 14.11 -6.00
N PRO A 371 10.80 13.74 -5.91
CA PRO A 371 9.91 14.29 -4.89
C PRO A 371 10.35 13.90 -3.48
N VAL A 372 10.98 12.74 -3.29
CA VAL A 372 11.68 12.35 -2.06
C VAL A 372 13.18 12.34 -2.35
N GLN A 373 13.90 13.35 -1.85
CA GLN A 373 15.30 13.61 -2.23
C GLN A 373 16.30 12.62 -1.61
N PHE A 374 15.97 12.06 -0.45
CA PHE A 374 16.71 11.01 0.26
C PHE A 374 15.77 10.17 1.15
N ASP A 375 16.11 8.90 1.35
CA ASP A 375 15.41 7.99 2.28
C ASP A 375 16.42 7.36 3.25
N SER A 376 16.00 7.15 4.50
CA SER A 376 16.85 6.62 5.57
C SER A 376 16.30 5.34 6.19
N LYS A 377 17.20 4.37 6.38
CA LYS A 377 17.04 3.15 7.16
C LYS A 377 17.99 3.17 8.38
N PHE A 378 17.88 2.20 9.29
CA PHE A 378 18.75 2.08 10.46
C PHE A 378 19.27 0.64 10.61
N CYS A 379 20.58 0.49 10.75
CA CYS A 379 21.25 -0.82 10.88
C CYS A 379 20.81 -1.55 12.16
N LEU A 380 20.24 -2.77 12.05
CA LEU A 380 19.87 -3.58 13.24
C LEU A 380 21.07 -4.28 13.87
N GLU A 381 22.03 -4.69 13.05
CA GLU A 381 23.27 -5.40 13.39
C GLU A 381 24.45 -4.73 12.68
N ASP A 382 25.69 -5.06 13.06
CA ASP A 382 26.89 -4.53 12.40
C ASP A 382 27.03 -5.17 11.01
N ASP A 383 27.32 -4.38 9.97
CA ASP A 383 27.45 -4.84 8.58
C ASP A 383 28.55 -4.06 7.83
N VAL A 384 28.95 -4.54 6.66
CA VAL A 384 29.89 -3.84 5.77
C VAL A 384 29.23 -3.68 4.41
N LEU A 385 29.18 -2.45 3.90
CA LEU A 385 28.60 -2.14 2.60
C LEU A 385 29.51 -2.62 1.45
N PRO A 386 28.98 -2.86 0.24
CA PRO A 386 29.76 -3.27 -0.93
C PRO A 386 30.99 -2.40 -1.24
N ASP A 387 30.97 -1.11 -0.91
CA ASP A 387 32.11 -0.19 -1.06
C ASP A 387 33.18 -0.27 0.05
N GLY A 388 33.05 -1.21 0.99
CA GLY A 388 33.92 -1.39 2.15
C GLY A 388 33.55 -0.56 3.37
N THR A 389 32.52 0.29 3.32
CA THR A 389 32.11 1.12 4.46
C THR A 389 31.49 0.27 5.57
N ALA A 390 32.19 0.13 6.69
CA ALA A 390 31.66 -0.51 7.89
C ALA A 390 30.57 0.35 8.54
N VAL A 391 29.42 -0.25 8.87
CA VAL A 391 28.28 0.41 9.51
C VAL A 391 27.85 -0.34 10.77
N THR A 392 27.96 0.35 11.92
CA THR A 392 27.62 -0.24 13.22
C THR A 392 26.12 -0.17 13.54
N ARG A 393 25.63 -1.11 14.34
CA ARG A 393 24.29 -1.20 14.92
C ARG A 393 23.76 0.14 15.44
N GLY A 394 22.61 0.55 14.92
CA GLY A 394 21.94 1.82 15.24
C GLY A 394 22.52 3.04 14.52
N THR A 395 23.47 2.88 13.60
CA THR A 395 23.83 3.92 12.62
C THR A 395 22.67 4.10 11.64
N ARG A 396 22.33 5.36 11.34
CA ARG A 396 21.39 5.71 10.26
C ARG A 396 22.13 5.54 8.93
N LEU A 397 21.48 4.92 7.94
CA LEU A 397 22.02 4.75 6.61
C LEU A 397 21.03 5.34 5.60
N THR A 398 21.49 6.29 4.80
CA THR A 398 20.67 7.12 3.91
C THR A 398 21.17 7.01 2.48
N TYR A 399 20.29 6.75 1.52
CA TYR A 399 20.63 6.92 0.11
C TYR A 399 20.02 8.20 -0.44
N HIS A 400 20.76 8.92 -1.27
CA HIS A 400 20.47 10.30 -1.64
C HIS A 400 20.13 10.43 -3.13
N ALA A 401 18.88 10.08 -3.50
CA ALA A 401 18.40 10.03 -4.88
C ALA A 401 18.70 11.31 -5.68
N TYR A 402 18.54 12.49 -5.07
CA TYR A 402 18.87 13.79 -5.69
C TYR A 402 20.34 13.93 -6.10
N ALA A 403 21.25 13.29 -5.34
CA ALA A 403 22.69 13.27 -5.65
C ALA A 403 23.02 12.20 -6.68
N MET A 404 22.43 11.01 -6.55
CA MET A 404 22.58 9.91 -7.51
C MET A 404 22.18 10.32 -8.93
N GLY A 405 21.13 11.14 -9.07
CA GLY A 405 20.74 11.74 -10.35
C GLY A 405 21.82 12.63 -11.00
N ARG A 406 22.78 13.14 -10.21
CA ARG A 406 23.82 14.11 -10.62
C ARG A 406 25.26 13.55 -10.56
N MET A 407 25.44 12.24 -10.63
CA MET A 407 26.76 11.61 -10.70
C MET A 407 27.16 11.32 -12.16
N GLU A 408 28.33 11.81 -12.58
CA GLU A 408 28.88 11.60 -13.94
C GLU A 408 29.07 10.10 -14.25
N GLU A 409 29.52 9.32 -13.26
CA GLU A 409 29.70 7.87 -13.36
C GLU A 409 28.40 7.09 -13.62
N LEU A 410 27.25 7.67 -13.24
CA LEU A 410 25.95 7.03 -13.44
C LEU A 410 25.24 7.52 -14.72
N TRP A 411 25.43 8.78 -15.12
CA TRP A 411 24.59 9.42 -16.14
C TRP A 411 25.33 10.13 -17.28
N GLY A 412 26.67 10.14 -17.26
CA GLY A 412 27.52 10.86 -18.20
C GLY A 412 27.85 12.30 -17.75
N ARG A 413 28.73 12.97 -18.49
CA ARG A 413 29.13 14.39 -18.23
C ARG A 413 27.96 15.35 -18.22
N ASP A 414 26.96 15.01 -19.02
CA ASP A 414 25.67 15.64 -19.19
C ASP A 414 24.64 15.27 -18.10
N CYS A 415 25.08 14.70 -16.96
CA CYS A 415 24.22 14.37 -15.82
C CYS A 415 23.45 15.57 -15.22
N SER A 416 23.82 16.81 -15.52
CA SER A 416 23.09 18.02 -15.10
C SER A 416 22.05 18.51 -16.12
N GLU A 417 22.05 17.98 -17.34
CA GLU A 417 21.09 18.34 -18.40
C GLU A 417 19.76 17.60 -18.22
N PHE A 418 18.64 18.23 -18.62
CA PHE A 418 17.34 17.59 -18.75
C PHE A 418 17.19 17.04 -20.18
N ARG A 419 17.49 15.75 -20.39
CA ARG A 419 17.42 15.09 -21.70
C ARG A 419 16.58 13.80 -21.65
N PRO A 420 15.25 13.87 -21.90
CA PRO A 420 14.35 12.71 -21.88
C PRO A 420 14.84 11.51 -22.69
N GLN A 421 15.58 11.74 -23.77
CA GLN A 421 16.18 10.72 -24.65
C GLN A 421 17.11 9.74 -23.90
N ARG A 422 17.58 10.03 -22.68
CA ARG A 422 18.28 9.06 -21.82
C ARG A 422 17.44 7.80 -21.54
N TRP A 423 16.12 7.94 -21.53
CA TRP A 423 15.15 6.89 -21.17
C TRP A 423 14.51 6.21 -22.39
N LEU A 424 14.99 6.49 -23.60
CA LEU A 424 14.39 6.01 -24.84
C LEU A 424 15.35 5.08 -25.59
N LYS A 425 14.85 3.90 -25.98
CA LYS A 425 15.57 2.93 -26.82
C LYS A 425 14.67 2.55 -27.99
N ASN A 426 15.11 2.85 -29.21
CA ASN A 426 14.32 2.68 -30.44
C ASN A 426 12.94 3.38 -30.39
N GLY A 427 12.84 4.50 -29.66
CA GLY A 427 11.59 5.27 -29.46
C GLY A 427 10.70 4.79 -28.30
N ALA A 428 10.91 3.58 -27.79
CA ALA A 428 10.18 3.07 -26.61
C ALA A 428 10.87 3.46 -25.30
N PHE A 429 10.10 3.64 -24.22
CA PHE A 429 10.61 3.89 -22.88
C PHE A 429 11.31 2.66 -22.31
N ASN A 430 12.57 2.83 -21.89
CA ASN A 430 13.43 1.80 -21.32
C ASN A 430 13.88 2.24 -19.92
N PRO A 431 13.29 1.73 -18.83
CA PRO A 431 13.66 2.12 -17.48
C PRO A 431 15.05 1.62 -17.07
N GLU A 432 15.73 2.43 -16.26
CA GLU A 432 16.98 2.10 -15.59
C GLU A 432 16.77 1.23 -14.33
N SER A 433 17.88 0.64 -13.83
CA SER A 433 17.86 -0.14 -12.59
C SER A 433 17.27 0.65 -11.41
N PRO A 434 16.33 0.09 -10.62
CA PRO A 434 15.77 0.73 -9.42
C PRO A 434 16.80 1.08 -8.34
N TYR A 435 18.04 0.56 -8.44
CA TYR A 435 19.13 0.86 -7.51
C TYR A 435 20.06 1.96 -8.05
N LYS A 436 20.08 2.18 -9.36
CA LYS A 436 20.65 3.37 -10.02
C LYS A 436 19.69 4.57 -9.94
N TYR A 437 18.39 4.31 -10.01
CA TYR A 437 17.30 5.30 -9.97
C TYR A 437 16.26 4.94 -8.87
N PRO A 438 16.58 5.17 -7.58
CA PRO A 438 15.73 4.71 -6.48
C PRO A 438 14.57 5.67 -6.12
N VAL A 439 14.07 6.47 -7.08
CA VAL A 439 13.00 7.45 -6.83
C VAL A 439 11.69 6.79 -6.37
N PHE A 440 11.32 5.67 -7.00
CA PHE A 440 10.21 4.83 -6.56
C PHE A 440 10.63 3.74 -5.55
N GLN A 441 11.84 3.84 -5.00
CA GLN A 441 12.57 2.78 -4.26
C GLN A 441 12.77 1.49 -5.07
N GLY A 442 13.49 0.52 -4.48
CA GLY A 442 13.80 -0.77 -5.07
C GLY A 442 13.38 -1.95 -4.18
N GLY A 443 13.52 -3.17 -4.73
CA GLY A 443 13.20 -4.42 -4.04
C GLY A 443 11.78 -4.46 -3.44
N VAL A 444 11.65 -4.96 -2.22
CA VAL A 444 10.33 -5.12 -1.58
C VAL A 444 9.68 -3.80 -1.16
N ARG A 445 10.38 -2.66 -1.20
CA ARG A 445 9.85 -1.34 -0.81
C ARG A 445 9.36 -0.48 -1.99
N VAL A 446 9.42 -0.97 -3.24
CA VAL A 446 8.92 -0.25 -4.44
C VAL A 446 7.54 0.39 -4.19
N CYS A 447 7.39 1.65 -4.59
CA CYS A 447 6.18 2.44 -4.39
C CYS A 447 4.93 1.76 -4.98
N LEU A 448 3.87 1.65 -4.17
CA LEU A 448 2.61 1.03 -4.61
C LEU A 448 1.83 1.91 -5.59
N GLY A 449 1.84 3.22 -5.38
CA GLY A 449 1.16 4.19 -6.24
C GLY A 449 1.88 4.52 -7.55
N LYS A 450 3.00 3.85 -7.89
CA LYS A 450 3.87 4.21 -9.04
C LYS A 450 3.08 4.38 -10.34
N GLU A 451 2.32 3.37 -10.75
CA GLU A 451 1.60 3.42 -12.03
C GLU A 451 0.41 4.38 -12.01
N MET A 452 -0.24 4.56 -10.85
CA MET A 452 -1.32 5.52 -10.67
C MET A 452 -0.82 6.96 -10.78
N ALA A 453 0.27 7.30 -10.09
CA ALA A 453 0.91 8.60 -10.15
C ALA A 453 1.45 8.90 -11.57
N LEU A 454 1.99 7.89 -12.28
CA LEU A 454 2.42 8.03 -13.67
C LEU A 454 1.24 8.26 -14.63
N MET A 455 0.09 7.61 -14.41
CA MET A 455 -1.14 7.89 -15.15
C MET A 455 -1.65 9.31 -14.88
N GLU A 456 -1.72 9.72 -13.62
CA GLU A 456 -2.18 11.05 -13.17
C GLU A 456 -1.31 12.17 -13.77
N MET A 457 0.01 12.08 -13.59
CA MET A 457 0.95 13.05 -14.14
C MET A 457 0.88 13.13 -15.67
N LYS A 458 0.79 11.99 -16.37
CA LYS A 458 0.68 11.98 -17.85
C LYS A 458 -0.64 12.61 -18.32
N THR A 459 -1.74 12.42 -17.60
CA THR A 459 -3.04 13.03 -17.93
C THR A 459 -2.99 14.55 -17.80
N VAL A 460 -2.47 15.06 -16.68
CA VAL A 460 -2.30 16.50 -16.44
C VAL A 460 -1.36 17.14 -17.48
N ILE A 461 -0.20 16.52 -17.71
CA ILE A 461 0.80 17.05 -18.65
C ILE A 461 0.23 17.06 -20.08
N ALA A 462 -0.43 15.98 -20.53
CA ALA A 462 -1.00 15.92 -21.87
C ALA A 462 -2.09 16.99 -22.10
N ALA A 463 -3.00 17.16 -21.14
CA ALA A 463 -4.08 18.14 -21.24
C ALA A 463 -3.57 19.59 -21.23
N VAL A 464 -2.70 19.94 -20.28
CA VAL A 464 -2.21 21.32 -20.11
C VAL A 464 -1.26 21.72 -21.26
N VAL A 465 -0.29 20.88 -21.63
CA VAL A 465 0.71 21.23 -22.66
C VAL A 465 0.12 21.33 -24.06
N ARG A 466 -0.98 20.61 -24.33
CA ARG A 466 -1.71 20.68 -25.62
C ARG A 466 -2.45 22.00 -25.81
N GLN A 467 -3.10 22.50 -24.76
CA GLN A 467 -4.01 23.66 -24.82
C GLN A 467 -3.35 24.99 -24.43
N PHE A 468 -2.34 24.96 -23.57
CA PHE A 468 -1.74 26.16 -22.98
C PHE A 468 -0.21 26.21 -23.13
N ASP A 469 0.31 27.43 -23.20
CA ASP A 469 1.70 27.78 -22.92
C ASP A 469 1.83 28.35 -21.50
N VAL A 470 2.75 27.76 -20.74
CA VAL A 470 3.02 28.11 -19.33
C VAL A 470 4.32 28.91 -19.27
N GLU A 471 4.22 30.15 -18.81
CA GLU A 471 5.30 31.13 -18.72
C GLU A 471 5.65 31.35 -17.24
N VAL A 472 6.77 30.79 -16.77
CA VAL A 472 7.19 30.93 -15.36
C VAL A 472 7.69 32.35 -15.10
N ILE A 473 7.16 33.00 -14.06
CA ILE A 473 7.55 34.34 -13.65
C ILE A 473 8.61 34.22 -12.55
N SER A 474 9.86 34.55 -12.86
CA SER A 474 10.93 34.59 -11.85
C SER A 474 10.70 35.73 -10.86
N ALA A 475 10.52 35.39 -9.57
CA ALA A 475 10.30 36.38 -8.50
C ALA A 475 11.57 37.17 -8.09
N ASP A 476 12.74 36.82 -8.61
CA ASP A 476 14.00 37.55 -8.40
C ASP A 476 14.25 38.53 -9.56
N GLU A 477 13.87 39.81 -9.44
CA GLU A 477 14.19 40.90 -10.41
C GLU A 477 15.70 41.25 -10.49
N GLY A 478 16.58 40.34 -10.09
CA GLY A 478 18.03 40.46 -10.10
C GLY A 478 18.78 39.12 -10.11
N GLY A 479 18.09 38.01 -10.39
CA GLY A 479 18.67 36.66 -10.44
C GLY A 479 18.59 36.08 -11.86
N GLY A 480 19.73 35.96 -12.54
CA GLY A 480 19.78 35.50 -13.94
C GLY A 480 19.14 34.13 -14.20
N GLU A 481 18.64 33.97 -15.43
CA GLU A 481 17.69 32.94 -15.90
C GLU A 481 18.03 31.48 -15.55
N ASN A 482 19.31 31.18 -15.29
CA ASN A 482 19.84 29.83 -15.14
C ASN A 482 19.93 29.30 -13.69
N ARG A 483 19.44 30.04 -12.68
CA ARG A 483 19.56 29.61 -11.27
C ARG A 483 18.71 28.35 -10.97
N PRO A 484 19.20 27.37 -10.19
CA PRO A 484 18.42 26.21 -9.77
C PRO A 484 17.30 26.58 -8.79
N PRO A 485 16.25 25.75 -8.67
CA PRO A 485 15.16 25.99 -7.73
C PRO A 485 15.63 25.84 -6.27
N LYS A 486 14.99 26.58 -5.36
CA LYS A 486 15.21 26.48 -3.91
C LYS A 486 14.08 25.69 -3.27
N PHE A 487 14.41 24.70 -2.45
CA PHE A 487 13.42 23.86 -1.78
C PHE A 487 13.01 24.44 -0.42
N ALA A 488 11.71 24.34 -0.13
CA ALA A 488 11.20 24.52 1.22
C ALA A 488 11.56 23.29 2.08
N PRO A 489 11.83 23.44 3.40
CA PRO A 489 11.98 22.28 4.27
C PRO A 489 10.66 21.49 4.33
N GLY A 490 10.71 20.16 4.27
CA GLY A 490 9.52 19.33 4.25
C GLY A 490 9.83 17.84 4.09
N LEU A 491 8.80 17.04 3.83
CA LEU A 491 8.94 15.62 3.47
C LEU A 491 9.09 15.38 1.96
N THR A 492 8.73 16.38 1.14
CA THR A 492 8.89 16.35 -0.33
C THR A 492 9.59 17.59 -0.87
N ALA A 493 10.09 17.51 -2.10
CA ALA A 493 10.77 18.58 -2.83
C ALA A 493 9.79 19.68 -3.31
N SER A 494 9.18 20.40 -2.36
CA SER A 494 8.37 21.60 -2.64
C SER A 494 9.25 22.83 -2.85
N LEU A 495 8.89 23.68 -3.81
CA LEU A 495 9.60 24.92 -4.11
C LEU A 495 9.30 26.01 -3.07
N LYS A 496 10.34 26.70 -2.61
CA LYS A 496 10.26 27.83 -1.68
C LYS A 496 9.76 29.07 -2.43
N GLY A 497 8.54 29.49 -2.12
CA GLY A 497 7.87 30.60 -2.83
C GLY A 497 6.96 30.14 -3.98
N GLY A 498 6.74 28.83 -4.14
CA GLY A 498 5.86 28.30 -5.19
C GLY A 498 6.51 28.25 -6.58
N LEU A 499 5.65 28.12 -7.58
CA LEU A 499 5.95 28.29 -9.00
C LEU A 499 4.93 29.27 -9.60
N PRO A 500 5.11 30.60 -9.41
CA PRO A 500 4.26 31.60 -10.05
C PRO A 500 4.42 31.57 -11.58
N VAL A 501 3.30 31.51 -12.29
CA VAL A 501 3.25 31.49 -13.77
C VAL A 501 2.19 32.44 -14.32
N ARG A 502 2.36 32.82 -15.58
CA ARG A 502 1.29 33.26 -16.47
C ARG A 502 0.93 32.10 -17.41
N VAL A 503 -0.35 31.99 -17.75
CA VAL A 503 -0.87 30.98 -18.68
C VAL A 503 -1.42 31.68 -19.91
N ARG A 504 -1.14 31.15 -21.10
CA ARG A 504 -1.68 31.66 -22.38
C ARG A 504 -2.26 30.50 -23.19
N ARG A 505 -3.38 30.69 -23.89
CA ARG A 505 -3.97 29.67 -24.78
C ARG A 505 -3.11 29.52 -26.04
N ARG A 506 -2.92 28.28 -26.51
CA ARG A 506 -2.13 27.96 -27.72
C ARG A 506 -2.86 28.40 -28.99
N GLU A 507 -2.22 29.21 -29.82
CA GLU A 507 -2.72 29.53 -31.16
C GLU A 507 -2.84 28.25 -32.02
N GLY A 508 -3.98 28.08 -32.70
CA GLY A 508 -4.33 26.84 -33.40
C GLY A 508 -5.16 25.83 -32.59
N SER A 509 -5.42 26.09 -31.31
CA SER A 509 -6.34 25.28 -30.47
C SER A 509 -7.82 25.57 -30.77
N SER A 510 -8.25 25.45 -32.04
CA SER A 510 -9.56 25.90 -32.53
C SER A 510 -10.72 24.95 -32.21
N ALA A 511 -11.12 24.90 -30.94
CA ALA A 511 -12.45 24.45 -30.52
C ALA A 511 -13.37 25.66 -30.33
N GLU A 512 -13.60 26.44 -31.39
CA GLU A 512 -14.58 27.54 -31.34
C GLU A 512 -16.02 26.99 -31.33
N PRO A 513 -16.89 27.44 -30.40
CA PRO A 513 -18.32 27.20 -30.51
C PRO A 513 -18.88 27.87 -31.77
N ARG A 514 -19.32 27.08 -32.75
CA ARG A 514 -19.86 27.60 -34.02
C ARG A 514 -21.07 28.50 -33.79
N ARG A 515 -20.92 29.81 -34.04
CA ARG A 515 -22.06 30.74 -34.12
C ARG A 515 -22.88 30.48 -35.39
N GLY A 516 -24.13 30.09 -35.22
CA GLY A 516 -25.12 29.98 -36.30
C GLY A 516 -26.40 29.29 -35.81
N ALA A 517 -27.61 29.78 -36.08
CA ALA A 517 -27.99 31.03 -36.74
C ALA A 517 -29.31 31.59 -36.18
N SER A 518 -29.65 32.81 -36.58
CA SER A 518 -30.76 33.62 -36.08
C SER A 518 -32.16 32.98 -36.14
N PHE A 519 -33.00 33.32 -35.15
CA PHE A 519 -34.39 33.68 -35.43
C PHE A 519 -34.68 35.14 -35.03
N ARG A 520 -35.82 35.68 -35.49
CA ARG A 520 -36.06 37.13 -35.62
C ARG A 520 -37.24 37.62 -34.77
N GLN A 521 -37.15 38.91 -34.40
CA GLN A 521 -38.27 39.78 -33.97
C GLN A 521 -38.88 39.42 -32.59
N ASN A 522 -39.57 40.34 -31.88
CA ASN A 522 -40.07 41.66 -32.27
C ASN A 522 -40.11 42.65 -31.07
N GLN A 523 -40.67 43.86 -31.29
CA GLN A 523 -41.02 44.89 -30.28
C GLN A 523 -39.86 45.67 -29.62
N SER A 524 -40.05 46.91 -29.14
CA SER A 524 -40.76 48.09 -29.70
C SER A 524 -40.34 49.35 -28.90
N VAL A 525 -40.51 50.54 -29.47
CA VAL A 525 -40.12 51.82 -28.84
C VAL A 525 -41.33 52.54 -28.23
N ASP A 526 -41.21 52.95 -26.97
CA ASP A 526 -41.78 54.15 -26.31
C ASP A 526 -41.02 54.32 -24.97
N GLY A 527 -40.83 55.49 -24.34
CA GLY A 527 -41.52 56.78 -24.44
C GLY A 527 -42.37 56.98 -23.15
N THR A 528 -41.99 57.74 -22.12
CA THR A 528 -41.57 59.17 -22.07
C THR A 528 -40.93 59.55 -20.70
N GLY A 529 -40.73 60.84 -20.39
CA GLY A 529 -40.13 61.36 -19.13
C GLY A 529 -41.02 61.28 -17.86
N SER A 530 -40.69 61.89 -16.71
CA SER A 530 -39.89 63.11 -16.49
C SER A 530 -39.24 63.27 -15.08
N ARG A 531 -38.35 64.27 -14.98
CA ARG A 531 -37.56 64.81 -13.83
C ARG A 531 -38.38 65.65 -12.80
N PRO A 532 -37.82 66.31 -11.73
CA PRO A 532 -36.56 66.14 -10.94
C PRO A 532 -36.67 66.41 -9.39
N ASN A 533 -35.50 66.48 -8.69
CA ASN A 533 -35.21 67.23 -7.43
C ASN A 533 -35.69 66.60 -6.07
N ARG A 534 -35.10 66.91 -4.88
CA ARG A 534 -34.19 68.01 -4.45
C ARG A 534 -33.34 67.69 -3.18
N ARG A 535 -32.05 68.10 -3.16
CA ARG A 535 -31.22 68.66 -2.05
C ARG A 535 -31.03 68.00 -0.64
N SER A 536 -29.79 68.17 -0.13
CA SER A 536 -29.26 68.14 1.27
C SER A 536 -29.35 69.56 1.93
N PRO A 537 -28.72 69.96 3.08
CA PRO A 537 -27.68 69.33 3.95
C PRO A 537 -27.69 69.62 5.50
N THR A 538 -26.66 69.14 6.23
CA THR A 538 -26.17 69.58 7.59
C THR A 538 -27.11 69.37 8.83
N SER A 539 -26.70 69.38 10.11
CA SER A 539 -25.49 69.87 10.84
C SER A 539 -25.18 69.12 12.19
N ASP A 540 -24.01 69.41 12.78
CA ASP A 540 -23.44 69.03 14.11
C ASP A 540 -24.07 69.83 15.31
N PRO A 541 -23.57 69.94 16.59
CA PRO A 541 -22.56 69.17 17.39
C PRO A 541 -22.89 68.93 18.91
N LYS A 542 -22.02 68.23 19.69
CA LYS A 542 -21.34 68.74 20.95
C LYS A 542 -20.65 67.71 21.90
N ARG A 543 -19.69 68.25 22.69
CA ARG A 543 -18.91 67.72 23.86
C ARG A 543 -19.49 68.28 25.19
N PRO A 544 -19.05 67.96 26.46
CA PRO A 544 -17.65 67.83 26.94
C PRO A 544 -17.41 66.81 28.11
N ALA A 545 -16.38 67.00 28.96
CA ALA A 545 -15.94 66.12 30.05
C ALA A 545 -15.28 66.87 31.25
N MET A 546 -15.18 66.23 32.43
CA MET A 546 -14.30 66.46 33.62
C MET A 546 -14.70 65.44 34.74
N GLY A 547 -13.92 65.06 35.77
CA GLY A 547 -12.52 65.33 36.19
C GLY A 547 -12.19 64.66 37.56
N HIS A 548 -10.93 64.74 38.04
CA HIS A 548 -10.38 64.82 39.44
C HIS A 548 -11.18 64.29 40.69
N GLU A 549 -10.62 63.74 41.79
CA GLU A 549 -9.24 63.34 42.23
C GLU A 549 -9.29 62.43 43.52
N ALA A 550 -8.18 62.30 44.27
CA ALA A 550 -7.92 61.37 45.41
C ALA A 550 -8.88 61.42 46.63
N THR A 551 -9.09 60.34 47.39
CA THR A 551 -8.27 59.80 48.52
C THR A 551 -8.95 58.52 49.13
N GLY A 552 -8.45 57.73 50.10
CA GLY A 552 -7.19 57.67 50.88
C GLY A 552 -7.27 56.71 52.10
N PHE A 553 -6.25 56.70 52.98
CA PHE A 553 -6.14 56.05 54.32
C PHE A 553 -6.09 54.50 54.46
N ARG A 554 -5.80 54.03 55.70
CA ARG A 554 -5.18 52.73 56.10
C ARG A 554 -5.29 52.53 57.65
N PRO A 555 -4.68 51.47 58.26
CA PRO A 555 -5.07 50.06 58.49
C PRO A 555 -6.04 49.97 59.72
N PRO A 556 -5.92 49.20 60.87
CA PRO A 556 -5.14 48.01 61.28
C PRO A 556 -5.89 46.93 62.14
N THR A 557 -5.13 45.94 62.67
CA THR A 557 -5.41 44.99 63.82
C THR A 557 -6.55 43.95 63.69
N ALA A 558 -6.39 42.62 63.89
CA ALA A 558 -5.81 41.75 64.96
C ALA A 558 -6.91 41.21 65.93
N ALA A 559 -6.82 40.08 66.66
CA ALA A 559 -5.75 39.09 66.93
C ALA A 559 -6.32 37.71 67.40
N ARG A 560 -5.43 36.71 67.60
CA ARG A 560 -5.59 35.53 68.50
C ARG A 560 -6.63 34.43 68.12
N ASP A 561 -6.60 33.20 68.65
CA ASP A 561 -5.89 32.67 69.85
C ASP A 561 -5.29 31.24 69.73
N ARG A 562 -4.70 30.73 70.84
CA ARG A 562 -4.13 29.37 71.06
C ARG A 562 -5.05 28.55 72.04
N PRO A 563 -4.71 27.38 72.69
CA PRO A 563 -3.39 26.77 73.00
C PRO A 563 -3.26 25.20 72.99
N ASP A 564 -2.03 24.70 73.23
CA ASP A 564 -1.54 23.64 74.17
C ASP A 564 -2.31 22.30 74.42
N ALA A 565 -1.72 21.20 74.94
CA ALA A 565 -0.34 20.66 75.03
C ALA A 565 -0.38 19.19 75.54
N GLY A 566 0.74 18.43 75.50
CA GLY A 566 0.85 17.11 76.14
C GLY A 566 2.17 16.37 75.86
N ALA A 567 2.71 15.61 76.84
CA ALA A 567 4.02 14.94 76.73
C ALA A 567 4.16 13.66 77.56
N ALA A 568 4.87 12.65 77.01
CA ALA A 568 5.44 11.49 77.72
C ALA A 568 6.52 10.77 76.86
N ALA A 569 7.33 9.89 77.45
CA ALA A 569 8.44 9.13 76.84
C ALA A 569 8.50 7.70 77.49
N PRO A 570 9.53 6.81 77.35
CA PRO A 570 10.81 6.88 76.60
C PRO A 570 11.30 5.53 75.94
N ARG A 571 12.58 5.50 75.53
CA ARG A 571 13.51 4.33 75.35
C ARG A 571 13.30 3.29 74.22
N SER A 572 14.28 3.20 73.31
CA SER A 572 15.22 2.05 73.19
C SER A 572 16.37 2.36 72.20
N ARG A 573 17.25 1.40 71.83
CA ARG A 573 18.64 1.65 71.34
C ARG A 573 18.92 1.27 69.87
N LEU A 574 19.93 1.99 69.34
CA LEU A 574 20.78 1.80 68.14
C LEU A 574 21.11 0.34 67.72
N PRO A 575 21.39 0.03 66.42
CA PRO A 575 22.62 0.53 65.75
C PRO A 575 22.59 0.85 64.24
N ARG A 576 23.70 1.46 63.76
CA ARG A 576 23.98 1.88 62.38
C ARG A 576 24.33 0.70 61.44
N ARG A 577 23.60 0.52 60.33
CA ARG A 577 24.17 -0.03 59.07
C ARG A 577 23.40 0.30 57.78
N ARG A 578 22.88 1.52 57.61
CA ARG A 578 21.98 1.85 56.46
C ARG A 578 22.05 3.30 55.92
N GLN A 579 23.25 3.85 55.69
CA GLN A 579 23.42 5.28 55.33
C GLN A 579 23.93 5.58 53.89
N ILE A 580 24.33 4.58 53.08
CA ILE A 580 24.68 4.79 51.65
C ILE A 580 23.48 4.57 50.73
N ARG A 581 22.67 3.53 50.98
CA ARG A 581 21.43 3.26 50.21
C ARG A 581 20.34 4.32 50.40
N LYS A 582 20.44 5.17 51.43
CA LYS A 582 19.49 6.25 51.70
C LYS A 582 19.73 7.46 50.78
N THR A 583 20.97 7.81 50.45
CA THR A 583 21.28 8.97 49.58
C THR A 583 20.79 8.75 48.15
N PHE A 584 20.99 7.54 47.60
CA PHE A 584 20.52 7.19 46.25
C PHE A 584 18.99 7.09 46.16
N ASN A 585 18.34 6.56 47.21
CA ASN A 585 16.87 6.59 47.29
C ASN A 585 16.35 8.01 47.48
N ASN A 586 17.01 8.86 48.30
CA ASN A 586 16.63 10.25 48.46
C ASN A 586 16.77 11.02 47.15
N LEU A 587 17.83 10.84 46.36
CA LEU A 587 17.93 11.50 45.05
C LEU A 587 16.84 11.03 44.08
N LYS A 588 16.52 9.73 44.06
CA LYS A 588 15.37 9.21 43.29
C LYS A 588 14.04 9.77 43.80
N VAL A 589 13.86 9.94 45.11
CA VAL A 589 12.68 10.55 45.72
C VAL A 589 12.64 12.07 45.47
N THR A 590 13.76 12.79 45.40
CA THR A 590 13.78 14.22 45.05
C THR A 590 13.47 14.43 43.57
N ILE A 591 13.92 13.55 42.67
CA ILE A 591 13.52 13.59 41.25
C ILE A 591 12.05 13.17 41.10
N LEU A 592 11.61 12.12 41.81
CA LEU A 592 10.22 11.68 41.82
C LEU A 592 9.31 12.76 42.41
N CYS A 593 9.68 13.42 43.51
CA CYS A 593 8.98 14.56 44.08
C CYS A 593 9.10 15.81 43.20
N GLY A 594 10.16 16.01 42.41
CA GLY A 594 10.20 17.06 41.40
C GLY A 594 9.15 16.83 40.32
N VAL A 595 9.09 15.60 39.78
CA VAL A 595 8.08 15.21 38.78
C VAL A 595 6.67 15.18 39.37
N VAL A 596 6.49 14.67 40.58
CA VAL A 596 5.22 14.65 41.30
C VAL A 596 4.80 16.05 41.73
N THR A 597 5.69 16.95 42.12
CA THR A 597 5.34 18.36 42.38
C THR A 597 5.00 19.10 41.09
N ILE A 598 5.61 18.77 39.93
CA ILE A 598 5.17 19.31 38.64
C ILE A 598 3.81 18.74 38.21
N LEU A 599 3.54 17.44 38.44
CA LEU A 599 2.24 16.82 38.19
C LEU A 599 1.16 17.29 39.17
N VAL A 600 1.50 17.51 40.44
CA VAL A 600 0.61 18.03 41.48
C VAL A 600 0.38 19.51 41.27
N LEU A 601 1.35 20.33 40.85
CA LEU A 601 1.09 21.71 40.42
C LEU A 601 0.19 21.76 39.18
N ARG A 602 0.29 20.78 38.26
CA ARG A 602 -0.70 20.60 37.18
C ARG A 602 -2.06 20.05 37.65
N GLY A 603 -2.13 19.43 38.83
CA GLY A 603 -3.34 18.87 39.43
C GLY A 603 -4.04 19.75 40.46
N THR A 604 -3.33 20.70 41.09
CA THR A 604 -3.87 21.66 42.09
C THR A 604 -4.13 23.03 41.50
N VAL A 605 -3.65 23.30 40.27
CA VAL A 605 -4.08 24.42 39.43
C VAL A 605 -5.12 23.95 38.38
N GLY A 606 -5.68 22.74 38.56
CA GLY A 606 -6.72 22.16 37.72
C GLY A 606 -8.04 21.95 38.48
N ILE A 607 -9.11 22.60 38.02
CA ILE A 607 -10.52 22.38 38.40
C ILE A 607 -10.87 22.81 39.85
N GLY A 608 -11.36 24.04 39.99
CA GLY A 608 -11.79 24.60 41.29
C GLY A 608 -12.41 26.01 41.20
N ASN A 609 -13.45 26.18 40.39
CA ASN A 609 -14.25 27.41 40.24
C ASN A 609 -13.49 28.74 39.98
N LEU A 610 -13.23 29.01 38.70
CA LEU A 610 -13.52 30.33 38.16
C LEU A 610 -14.20 30.17 36.79
N ALA A 611 -15.50 30.39 36.74
CA ALA A 611 -16.29 30.29 35.51
C ALA A 611 -16.19 31.60 34.71
N GLY A 612 -15.67 31.52 33.49
CA GLY A 612 -15.54 32.65 32.57
C GLY A 612 -14.57 32.31 31.43
N SER A 613 -14.90 32.71 30.19
CA SER A 613 -14.15 32.42 28.94
C SER A 613 -14.06 30.95 28.48
N GLY A 614 -14.82 30.02 29.08
CA GLY A 614 -15.00 28.67 28.54
C GLY A 614 -15.74 28.61 27.18
N GLY A 615 -16.23 29.76 26.68
CA GLY A 615 -16.90 29.87 25.39
C GLY A 615 -15.93 29.69 24.22
N ASP A 616 -14.80 30.39 24.19
CA ASP A 616 -14.03 30.60 22.96
C ASP A 616 -13.39 29.32 22.40
N ALA A 617 -12.99 28.37 23.25
CA ALA A 617 -12.41 27.10 22.80
C ALA A 617 -13.48 26.14 22.26
N PHE A 618 -14.64 26.04 22.93
CA PHE A 618 -15.74 25.18 22.47
C PHE A 618 -16.44 25.81 21.26
N ALA A 619 -16.54 27.14 21.21
CA ALA A 619 -17.01 27.89 20.05
C ALA A 619 -15.99 27.86 18.90
N ALA A 620 -14.68 27.72 19.14
CA ALA A 620 -13.70 27.49 18.07
C ALA A 620 -13.85 26.10 17.46
N ASP A 621 -13.89 25.03 18.27
CA ASP A 621 -14.16 23.67 17.78
C ASP A 621 -15.53 23.58 17.10
N GLN A 622 -16.58 24.17 17.70
CA GLN A 622 -17.92 24.19 17.13
C GLN A 622 -18.00 25.04 15.85
N LYS A 623 -17.33 26.19 15.78
CA LYS A 623 -17.25 26.99 14.56
C LYS A 623 -16.45 26.28 13.46
N VAL A 624 -15.35 25.61 13.78
CA VAL A 624 -14.62 24.78 12.81
C VAL A 624 -15.49 23.62 12.32
N VAL A 625 -16.29 23.01 13.19
CA VAL A 625 -17.29 22.01 12.79
C VAL A 625 -18.41 22.64 11.94
N GLU A 626 -18.92 23.82 12.27
CA GLU A 626 -19.95 24.53 11.50
C GLU A 626 -19.42 25.05 10.15
N ASP A 627 -18.16 25.48 10.06
CA ASP A 627 -17.49 25.88 8.81
C ASP A 627 -17.16 24.65 7.94
N ILE A 628 -16.76 23.50 8.52
CA ILE A 628 -16.62 22.23 7.80
C ILE A 628 -17.98 21.74 7.30
N ASP A 629 -19.02 21.71 8.15
CA ASP A 629 -20.37 21.27 7.81
C ASP A 629 -21.07 22.26 6.84
N ARG A 630 -20.64 23.53 6.82
CA ARG A 630 -21.01 24.53 5.81
C ARG A 630 -20.32 24.28 4.47
N ILE A 631 -19.00 24.07 4.43
CA ILE A 631 -18.28 23.71 3.21
C ILE A 631 -18.85 22.41 2.61
N LEU A 632 -19.16 21.42 3.44
CA LEU A 632 -19.81 20.18 3.00
C LEU A 632 -21.25 20.41 2.51
N ARG A 633 -22.00 21.36 3.07
CA ARG A 633 -23.34 21.72 2.58
C ARG A 633 -23.29 22.55 1.29
N GLU A 634 -22.27 23.39 1.10
CA GLU A 634 -22.00 24.12 -0.13
C GLU A 634 -21.59 23.14 -1.26
N ILE A 635 -20.76 22.12 -0.97
CA ILE A 635 -20.45 21.00 -1.90
C ILE A 635 -21.70 20.16 -2.26
N LEU A 636 -22.68 20.05 -1.35
CA LEU A 636 -23.93 19.31 -1.59
C LEU A 636 -25.02 20.15 -2.28
N SER A 637 -24.88 21.48 -2.38
CA SER A 637 -25.91 22.34 -2.99
C SER A 637 -25.76 22.55 -4.50
N ASP A 638 -24.58 22.30 -5.07
CA ASP A 638 -24.34 22.34 -6.53
C ASP A 638 -24.63 20.98 -7.22
N SER A 639 -25.29 20.05 -6.52
CA SER A 639 -25.86 18.82 -7.10
C SER A 639 -27.27 19.10 -7.61
N ASP A 640 -27.37 19.65 -8.82
CA ASP A 640 -28.65 20.00 -9.47
C ASP A 640 -29.49 18.72 -9.76
N PRO A 641 -30.78 18.63 -9.36
CA PRO A 641 -31.55 17.38 -9.48
C PRO A 641 -31.98 16.99 -10.91
N ASP A 642 -31.87 17.90 -11.88
CA ASP A 642 -32.58 17.81 -13.17
C ASP A 642 -31.76 17.18 -14.33
N ASP A 643 -30.59 16.57 -14.07
CA ASP A 643 -29.71 15.97 -15.11
C ASP A 643 -29.87 14.43 -15.27
N GLU A 644 -31.07 13.88 -14.99
CA GLU A 644 -31.50 12.53 -15.38
C GLU A 644 -32.65 12.59 -16.42
N ASP A 645 -32.32 12.49 -17.72
CA ASP A 645 -32.89 11.52 -18.70
C ASP A 645 -32.72 11.95 -20.17
N GLN A 646 -32.06 11.12 -20.99
CA GLN A 646 -32.34 10.98 -22.44
C GLN A 646 -32.02 9.56 -22.98
N ILE A 647 -32.80 8.56 -22.56
CA ILE A 647 -33.04 7.34 -23.36
C ILE A 647 -34.57 7.15 -23.48
N PRO A 648 -35.15 6.76 -24.64
CA PRO A 648 -36.57 7.01 -24.90
C PRO A 648 -37.56 6.24 -24.00
N SER A 649 -38.66 6.91 -23.67
CA SER A 649 -39.74 6.44 -22.80
C SER A 649 -40.58 5.32 -23.42
N GLY A 650 -41.10 4.41 -22.58
CA GLY A 650 -41.74 3.20 -23.13
C GLY A 650 -42.51 2.24 -22.22
N PHE A 651 -42.99 2.61 -21.03
CA PHE A 651 -44.22 2.02 -20.43
C PHE A 651 -44.69 2.84 -19.20
N ASN A 652 -46.00 2.88 -18.93
CA ASN A 652 -46.57 3.73 -17.87
C ASN A 652 -46.44 3.11 -16.47
N SER A 653 -46.08 3.93 -15.48
CA SER A 653 -46.10 3.56 -14.05
C SER A 653 -47.45 3.90 -13.40
N THR A 654 -48.19 2.88 -12.95
CA THR A 654 -49.45 3.07 -12.20
C THR A 654 -49.72 1.99 -11.13
N THR A 655 -48.67 1.37 -10.57
CA THR A 655 -48.77 0.39 -9.45
C THR A 655 -47.68 0.54 -8.38
N ALA A 656 -47.13 1.75 -8.20
CA ALA A 656 -46.13 2.04 -7.16
C ALA A 656 -46.75 2.23 -5.75
N THR A 657 -47.38 1.18 -5.20
CA THR A 657 -47.89 1.19 -3.80
C THR A 657 -47.97 -0.20 -3.13
N ALA A 658 -47.14 -1.15 -3.57
CA ALA A 658 -46.86 -2.41 -2.88
C ALA A 658 -45.47 -2.93 -3.30
N LEU A 659 -44.89 -3.88 -2.54
CA LEU A 659 -43.56 -4.50 -2.68
C LEU A 659 -42.39 -3.78 -1.99
N ASN A 660 -42.33 -3.90 -0.66
CA ASN A 660 -41.04 -3.96 0.06
C ASN A 660 -40.48 -5.40 0.04
N ASP A 661 -39.18 -5.54 0.34
CA ASP A 661 -38.51 -6.75 0.87
C ASP A 661 -38.55 -8.06 0.05
N THR A 662 -38.70 -8.04 -1.29
CA THR A 662 -38.68 -9.29 -2.11
C THR A 662 -37.97 -9.23 -3.47
N SER A 663 -37.41 -8.08 -3.90
CA SER A 663 -36.97 -7.90 -5.30
C SER A 663 -35.52 -8.28 -5.64
N SER A 664 -34.56 -8.20 -4.70
CA SER A 664 -33.14 -8.49 -4.99
C SER A 664 -32.90 -9.94 -5.39
N ASP A 665 -33.41 -10.86 -4.58
CA ASP A 665 -33.11 -12.29 -4.70
C ASP A 665 -33.82 -12.89 -5.91
N ALA A 666 -34.98 -12.35 -6.27
CA ALA A 666 -35.69 -12.68 -7.50
C ALA A 666 -34.91 -12.23 -8.76
N LEU A 667 -34.29 -11.05 -8.72
CA LEU A 667 -33.47 -10.54 -9.83
C LEU A 667 -32.17 -11.34 -9.99
N PHE A 668 -31.51 -11.67 -8.87
CA PHE A 668 -30.35 -12.57 -8.85
C PHE A 668 -30.69 -13.96 -9.41
N ALA A 669 -31.80 -14.55 -8.97
CA ALA A 669 -32.27 -15.85 -9.47
C ALA A 669 -32.58 -15.81 -10.98
N ALA A 670 -33.22 -14.74 -11.48
CA ALA A 670 -33.50 -14.57 -12.91
C ALA A 670 -32.22 -14.36 -13.75
N ALA A 671 -31.23 -13.62 -13.24
CA ALA A 671 -29.95 -13.43 -13.92
C ALA A 671 -29.12 -14.72 -13.97
N ALA A 672 -29.03 -15.46 -12.84
CA ALA A 672 -28.33 -16.73 -12.77
C ALA A 672 -28.98 -17.84 -13.64
N ALA A 673 -30.31 -17.78 -13.84
CA ALA A 673 -31.05 -18.72 -14.69
C ALA A 673 -30.80 -18.56 -16.21
N ASN A 674 -30.23 -17.43 -16.66
CA ASN A 674 -30.01 -17.16 -18.08
C ASN A 674 -28.72 -17.74 -18.67
N TYR A 675 -27.76 -18.18 -17.84
CA TYR A 675 -26.54 -18.83 -18.33
C TYR A 675 -26.72 -20.35 -18.46
N THR A 676 -26.22 -20.93 -19.56
CA THR A 676 -26.19 -22.39 -19.76
C THR A 676 -24.86 -22.81 -20.36
N LEU A 677 -24.38 -24.01 -20.01
CA LEU A 677 -23.18 -24.62 -20.62
C LEU A 677 -23.43 -25.18 -22.05
N GLY A 678 -24.47 -24.70 -22.73
CA GLY A 678 -24.99 -25.20 -24.01
C GLY A 678 -26.30 -26.01 -23.88
N PRO A 679 -26.80 -26.59 -24.99
CA PRO A 679 -28.09 -27.26 -25.04
C PRO A 679 -28.24 -28.38 -24.00
N LYS A 680 -29.44 -28.49 -23.41
CA LYS A 680 -29.73 -29.49 -22.38
C LYS A 680 -29.85 -30.89 -23.01
N ILE A 681 -29.22 -31.87 -22.36
CA ILE A 681 -29.26 -33.29 -22.72
C ILE A 681 -29.88 -34.03 -21.53
N PHE A 682 -30.72 -35.04 -21.81
CA PHE A 682 -31.48 -35.80 -20.81
C PHE A 682 -31.22 -37.31 -20.87
N ASP A 683 -30.63 -37.79 -21.97
CA ASP A 683 -30.48 -39.21 -22.33
C ASP A 683 -29.01 -39.61 -22.57
N TRP A 684 -28.04 -38.86 -22.03
CA TRP A 684 -26.62 -39.08 -22.32
C TRP A 684 -26.14 -40.51 -22.04
N ASP A 685 -26.62 -41.14 -20.95
CA ASP A 685 -26.30 -42.53 -20.63
C ASP A 685 -26.82 -43.55 -21.67
N VAL A 686 -27.85 -43.18 -22.44
CA VAL A 686 -28.38 -43.98 -23.55
C VAL A 686 -27.56 -43.73 -24.81
N GLN A 687 -27.25 -42.46 -25.12
CA GLN A 687 -26.39 -42.09 -26.25
C GLN A 687 -24.99 -42.71 -26.14
N ARG A 688 -24.35 -42.55 -24.98
CA ARG A 688 -23.03 -43.11 -24.66
C ARG A 688 -23.03 -44.64 -24.72
N ARG A 689 -24.06 -45.31 -24.21
CA ARG A 689 -24.19 -46.78 -24.29
C ARG A 689 -24.39 -47.29 -25.72
N ARG A 690 -25.16 -46.57 -26.55
CA ARG A 690 -25.28 -46.86 -27.98
C ARG A 690 -23.93 -46.71 -28.67
N TRP A 691 -23.26 -45.57 -28.47
CA TRP A 691 -21.97 -45.29 -29.09
C TRP A 691 -20.90 -46.33 -28.74
N LEU A 692 -20.82 -46.76 -27.47
CA LEU A 692 -19.90 -47.80 -27.02
C LEU A 692 -20.17 -49.17 -27.68
N ALA A 693 -21.43 -49.50 -27.96
CA ALA A 693 -21.81 -50.72 -28.68
C ALA A 693 -21.50 -50.64 -30.19
N GLU A 694 -21.58 -49.44 -30.77
CA GLU A 694 -21.25 -49.16 -32.18
C GLU A 694 -19.74 -49.02 -32.42
N ASN A 695 -18.95 -48.69 -31.40
CA ASN A 695 -17.51 -48.39 -31.49
C ASN A 695 -16.65 -49.29 -30.57
N PRO A 696 -16.68 -50.63 -30.71
CA PRO A 696 -15.97 -51.56 -29.82
C PRO A 696 -14.43 -51.43 -29.84
N GLY A 697 -13.86 -50.69 -30.80
CA GLY A 697 -12.43 -50.33 -30.80
C GLY A 697 -12.05 -49.28 -29.76
N PHE A 698 -13.02 -48.59 -29.16
CA PHE A 698 -12.83 -47.56 -28.13
C PHE A 698 -13.57 -47.93 -26.83
N PRO A 699 -13.16 -49.00 -26.13
CA PRO A 699 -13.80 -49.42 -24.89
C PRO A 699 -13.57 -48.43 -23.74
N SER A 700 -14.55 -48.35 -22.85
CA SER A 700 -14.49 -47.56 -21.61
C SER A 700 -13.71 -48.22 -20.47
N GLN A 701 -13.18 -49.41 -20.72
CA GLN A 701 -12.17 -50.08 -19.91
C GLN A 701 -10.92 -50.32 -20.77
N THR A 702 -9.76 -50.19 -20.14
CA THR A 702 -8.47 -50.60 -20.70
C THR A 702 -8.41 -52.12 -20.91
N PRO A 703 -7.44 -52.66 -21.68
CA PRO A 703 -7.23 -54.10 -21.80
C PRO A 703 -6.98 -54.83 -20.46
N ALA A 704 -6.60 -54.10 -19.41
CA ALA A 704 -6.44 -54.62 -18.05
C ALA A 704 -7.74 -54.56 -17.20
N GLY A 705 -8.89 -54.27 -17.82
CA GLY A 705 -10.21 -54.14 -17.15
C GLY A 705 -10.41 -52.83 -16.38
N LYS A 706 -9.35 -52.08 -16.08
CA LYS A 706 -9.40 -50.79 -15.38
C LYS A 706 -10.17 -49.74 -16.20
N PRO A 707 -11.09 -48.95 -15.61
CA PRO A 707 -11.80 -47.87 -16.32
C PRO A 707 -10.88 -46.85 -17.01
N ARG A 708 -11.26 -46.37 -18.19
CA ARG A 708 -10.51 -45.36 -18.96
C ARG A 708 -10.58 -43.99 -18.28
N ILE A 709 -9.42 -43.42 -17.94
CA ILE A 709 -9.28 -42.08 -17.36
C ILE A 709 -8.71 -41.11 -18.41
N LEU A 710 -9.26 -39.89 -18.47
CA LEU A 710 -8.69 -38.73 -19.16
C LEU A 710 -8.29 -37.67 -18.13
N LEU A 711 -6.99 -37.40 -17.98
CA LEU A 711 -6.52 -36.30 -17.14
C LEU A 711 -6.63 -34.98 -17.93
N VAL A 712 -7.29 -34.00 -17.31
CA VAL A 712 -7.56 -32.70 -17.90
C VAL A 712 -6.93 -31.62 -17.02
N THR A 713 -6.11 -30.79 -17.64
CA THR A 713 -5.46 -29.64 -17.00
C THR A 713 -5.41 -28.47 -17.98
N GLY A 714 -4.91 -27.31 -17.55
CA GLY A 714 -4.73 -26.18 -18.45
C GLY A 714 -4.19 -24.91 -17.79
N SER A 715 -3.88 -23.93 -18.63
CA SER A 715 -3.41 -22.60 -18.25
C SER A 715 -4.11 -21.53 -19.10
N PRO A 716 -3.94 -20.22 -18.79
CA PRO A 716 -4.26 -19.18 -19.75
C PRO A 716 -3.47 -19.35 -21.07
N PRO A 717 -3.99 -18.85 -22.22
CA PRO A 717 -3.28 -18.84 -23.50
C PRO A 717 -2.17 -17.80 -23.59
N ASN A 718 -2.23 -16.76 -22.76
CA ASN A 718 -1.25 -15.69 -22.73
C ASN A 718 -0.06 -16.10 -21.85
N PRO A 719 1.17 -15.64 -22.16
CA PRO A 719 2.32 -15.80 -21.27
C PRO A 719 2.03 -15.28 -19.86
N CYS A 720 2.68 -15.88 -18.86
CA CYS A 720 2.47 -15.53 -17.46
C CYS A 720 2.89 -14.08 -17.13
N ASP A 721 2.14 -13.42 -16.23
CA ASP A 721 2.47 -12.10 -15.67
C ASP A 721 3.92 -12.05 -15.12
N ASN A 722 4.36 -13.20 -14.60
CA ASN A 722 5.69 -13.47 -14.12
C ASN A 722 6.35 -14.50 -15.07
N PRO A 723 7.37 -14.15 -15.87
CA PRO A 723 7.93 -15.04 -16.89
C PRO A 723 8.54 -16.36 -16.39
N ILE A 724 8.86 -16.48 -15.09
CA ILE A 724 9.26 -17.78 -14.51
C ILE A 724 8.06 -18.72 -14.31
N GLY A 725 6.83 -18.18 -14.31
CA GLY A 725 5.59 -18.94 -14.20
C GLY A 725 5.44 -19.96 -15.33
N ASP A 726 5.71 -19.56 -16.59
CA ASP A 726 5.68 -20.45 -17.75
C ASP A 726 6.65 -21.64 -17.59
N HIS A 727 7.82 -21.41 -16.97
CA HIS A 727 8.77 -22.48 -16.67
C HIS A 727 8.21 -23.49 -15.65
N TYR A 728 7.49 -23.02 -14.61
CA TYR A 728 6.85 -23.92 -13.65
C TYR A 728 5.57 -24.57 -14.19
N LEU A 729 4.83 -23.94 -15.10
CA LEU A 729 3.77 -24.59 -15.88
C LEU A 729 4.34 -25.73 -16.73
N LEU A 730 5.46 -25.51 -17.43
CA LEU A 730 6.14 -26.55 -18.20
C LEU A 730 6.63 -27.71 -17.31
N LYS A 731 7.20 -27.42 -16.13
CA LYS A 731 7.60 -28.46 -15.16
C LYS A 731 6.39 -29.23 -14.60
N GLY A 732 5.29 -28.55 -14.29
CA GLY A 732 4.03 -29.20 -13.90
C GLY A 732 3.42 -30.06 -15.01
N THR A 733 3.59 -29.64 -16.26
CA THR A 733 3.16 -30.40 -17.45
C THR A 733 4.00 -31.67 -17.62
N LYS A 734 5.34 -31.58 -17.53
CA LYS A 734 6.22 -32.77 -17.52
C LYS A 734 5.84 -33.73 -16.40
N ASN A 735 5.65 -33.23 -15.18
CA ASN A 735 5.27 -34.05 -14.01
C ASN A 735 3.96 -34.84 -14.26
N LYS A 736 2.92 -34.19 -14.80
CA LYS A 736 1.67 -34.85 -15.20
C LYS A 736 1.90 -35.86 -16.34
N ILE A 737 2.69 -35.53 -17.36
CA ILE A 737 3.04 -36.44 -18.48
C ILE A 737 3.78 -37.68 -17.98
N ASP A 738 4.70 -37.55 -17.03
CA ASP A 738 5.46 -38.68 -16.48
C ASP A 738 4.56 -39.65 -15.71
N TYR A 739 3.68 -39.13 -14.85
CA TYR A 739 2.68 -39.94 -14.15
C TYR A 739 1.70 -40.61 -15.14
N CYS A 740 1.11 -39.84 -16.06
CA CYS A 740 0.14 -40.37 -17.01
C CYS A 740 0.74 -41.46 -17.91
N ARG A 741 2.01 -41.32 -18.32
CA ARG A 741 2.74 -42.32 -19.11
C ARG A 741 3.04 -43.60 -18.31
N LEU A 742 3.25 -43.51 -17.00
CA LEU A 742 3.43 -44.67 -16.13
C LEU A 742 2.12 -45.43 -15.89
N HIS A 743 1.02 -44.70 -15.68
CA HIS A 743 -0.30 -45.28 -15.33
C HIS A 743 -1.23 -45.53 -16.52
N GLY A 744 -0.77 -45.33 -17.76
CA GLY A 744 -1.56 -45.57 -18.98
C GLY A 744 -2.73 -44.60 -19.18
N ILE A 745 -2.62 -43.37 -18.67
CA ILE A 745 -3.67 -42.35 -18.67
C ILE A 745 -3.45 -41.37 -19.84
N GLU A 746 -4.54 -40.99 -20.51
CA GLU A 746 -4.51 -39.98 -21.58
C GLU A 746 -4.59 -38.56 -20.98
N ILE A 747 -3.92 -37.57 -21.59
CA ILE A 747 -3.85 -36.20 -21.06
C ILE A 747 -4.30 -35.15 -22.08
N VAL A 748 -5.18 -34.24 -21.66
CA VAL A 748 -5.56 -33.01 -22.38
C VAL A 748 -5.04 -31.80 -21.61
N TYR A 749 -4.26 -30.97 -22.30
CA TYR A 749 -3.81 -29.67 -21.81
C TYR A 749 -4.56 -28.56 -22.55
N ASN A 750 -5.47 -27.87 -21.87
CA ASN A 750 -6.22 -26.77 -22.46
C ASN A 750 -5.48 -25.43 -22.31
N MET A 751 -5.48 -24.63 -23.38
CA MET A 751 -5.11 -23.21 -23.36
C MET A 751 -6.24 -22.31 -23.91
N ALA A 752 -7.35 -22.87 -24.40
CA ALA A 752 -8.44 -22.11 -25.01
C ALA A 752 -9.46 -21.63 -23.97
N HIS A 753 -9.85 -20.35 -24.06
CA HIS A 753 -11.07 -19.86 -23.42
C HIS A 753 -12.29 -20.22 -24.28
N LEU A 754 -12.90 -21.37 -23.97
CA LEU A 754 -14.07 -21.90 -24.70
C LEU A 754 -15.35 -21.08 -24.46
N ASP A 755 -15.43 -20.40 -23.32
CA ASP A 755 -16.54 -19.56 -22.90
C ASP A 755 -15.98 -18.21 -22.43
N ARG A 756 -16.72 -17.11 -22.67
CA ARG A 756 -16.29 -15.75 -22.30
C ARG A 756 -16.68 -15.37 -20.88
N GLU A 757 -17.74 -15.94 -20.33
CA GLU A 757 -18.30 -15.60 -19.01
C GLU A 757 -17.70 -16.47 -17.91
N LEU A 758 -17.41 -17.74 -18.21
CA LEU A 758 -16.69 -18.66 -17.32
C LEU A 758 -15.16 -18.50 -17.43
N ALA A 759 -14.67 -17.31 -17.12
CA ALA A 759 -13.24 -17.00 -17.05
C ALA A 759 -12.62 -17.34 -15.68
N GLY A 760 -11.29 -17.57 -15.64
CA GLY A 760 -10.57 -17.94 -14.41
C GLY A 760 -10.78 -19.42 -14.05
N TYR A 761 -10.85 -19.73 -12.74
CA TYR A 761 -11.01 -21.11 -12.24
C TYR A 761 -12.25 -21.81 -12.83
N TRP A 762 -13.31 -21.05 -13.08
CA TRP A 762 -14.57 -21.50 -13.71
C TRP A 762 -14.42 -22.07 -15.13
N ALA A 763 -13.32 -21.78 -15.84
CA ALA A 763 -13.08 -22.27 -17.20
C ALA A 763 -12.99 -23.81 -17.30
N LYS A 764 -12.82 -24.51 -16.17
CA LYS A 764 -12.84 -25.98 -16.11
C LYS A 764 -14.21 -26.58 -16.45
N LEU A 765 -15.34 -25.96 -16.04
CA LEU A 765 -16.69 -26.49 -16.27
C LEU A 765 -17.05 -26.69 -17.76
N PRO A 766 -16.96 -25.69 -18.65
CA PRO A 766 -17.32 -25.84 -20.06
C PRO A 766 -16.35 -26.77 -20.81
N LEU A 767 -15.08 -26.80 -20.41
CA LEU A 767 -14.08 -27.74 -20.94
C LEU A 767 -14.42 -29.19 -20.57
N ILE A 768 -14.71 -29.47 -19.30
CA ILE A 768 -15.10 -30.81 -18.83
C ILE A 768 -16.36 -31.28 -19.56
N ARG A 769 -17.41 -30.44 -19.63
CA ARG A 769 -18.65 -30.76 -20.37
C ARG A 769 -18.36 -31.05 -21.85
N ARG A 770 -17.49 -30.25 -22.50
CA ARG A 770 -17.13 -30.46 -23.91
C ARG A 770 -16.37 -31.78 -24.10
N LEU A 771 -15.45 -32.13 -23.19
CA LEU A 771 -14.70 -33.38 -23.25
C LEU A 771 -15.58 -34.60 -22.96
N MET A 772 -16.49 -34.55 -21.98
CA MET A 772 -17.47 -35.63 -21.73
C MET A 772 -18.22 -36.02 -23.01
N LEU A 773 -18.75 -35.02 -23.72
CA LEU A 773 -19.55 -35.19 -24.93
C LEU A 773 -18.71 -35.52 -26.17
N SER A 774 -17.40 -35.22 -26.17
CA SER A 774 -16.49 -35.51 -27.29
C SER A 774 -15.79 -36.87 -27.14
N HIS A 775 -15.70 -37.39 -25.91
CA HIS A 775 -15.01 -38.62 -25.55
C HIS A 775 -15.94 -39.60 -24.80
N PRO A 776 -17.00 -40.15 -25.44
CA PRO A 776 -17.88 -41.14 -24.85
C PRO A 776 -17.16 -42.44 -24.41
N GLU A 777 -15.98 -42.74 -24.95
CA GLU A 777 -15.11 -43.83 -24.50
C GLU A 777 -14.57 -43.58 -23.07
N VAL A 778 -14.31 -42.34 -22.68
CA VAL A 778 -13.76 -42.03 -21.35
C VAL A 778 -14.81 -42.31 -20.27
N GLU A 779 -14.43 -43.05 -19.22
CA GLU A 779 -15.29 -43.34 -18.07
C GLU A 779 -15.13 -42.30 -16.96
N TRP A 780 -13.90 -41.84 -16.71
CA TRP A 780 -13.57 -40.80 -15.73
C TRP A 780 -12.79 -39.65 -16.36
N ILE A 781 -13.30 -38.43 -16.21
CA ILE A 781 -12.50 -37.23 -16.41
C ILE A 781 -11.87 -36.84 -15.07
N TRP A 782 -10.56 -36.72 -15.03
CA TRP A 782 -9.81 -36.25 -13.87
C TRP A 782 -9.36 -34.82 -14.09
N TRP A 783 -10.03 -33.85 -13.45
CA TRP A 783 -9.53 -32.48 -13.43
C TRP A 783 -8.36 -32.36 -12.47
N MET A 784 -7.25 -31.74 -12.91
CA MET A 784 -6.11 -31.43 -12.06
C MET A 784 -5.55 -30.02 -12.38
N ASP A 785 -5.54 -29.12 -11.38
CA ASP A 785 -5.05 -27.74 -11.53
C ASP A 785 -3.56 -27.69 -11.94
N SER A 786 -3.16 -26.61 -12.62
CA SER A 786 -1.82 -26.47 -13.19
C SER A 786 -0.69 -26.52 -12.16
N ASP A 787 -0.94 -25.97 -10.96
CA ASP A 787 -0.05 -25.90 -9.80
C ASP A 787 -0.27 -27.05 -8.79
N ALA A 788 -1.02 -28.09 -9.18
CA ALA A 788 -1.00 -29.40 -8.54
C ALA A 788 0.04 -30.33 -9.19
N LEU A 789 0.89 -30.97 -8.38
CA LEU A 789 1.95 -31.89 -8.82
C LEU A 789 1.72 -33.28 -8.24
N PHE A 790 1.94 -34.32 -9.03
CA PHE A 790 2.14 -35.68 -8.52
C PHE A 790 3.44 -35.73 -7.74
N THR A 791 3.38 -36.24 -6.52
CA THR A 791 4.54 -36.46 -5.65
C THR A 791 4.70 -37.92 -5.23
N ASP A 792 3.68 -38.76 -5.40
CA ASP A 792 3.81 -40.22 -5.49
C ASP A 792 3.63 -40.65 -6.95
N MET A 793 4.66 -41.28 -7.54
CA MET A 793 4.63 -41.80 -8.91
C MET A 793 4.22 -43.28 -8.99
N ALA A 794 4.18 -44.00 -7.87
CA ALA A 794 3.84 -45.42 -7.82
C ALA A 794 2.44 -45.68 -7.27
N PHE A 795 1.86 -44.75 -6.49
CA PHE A 795 0.46 -44.83 -6.06
C PHE A 795 -0.50 -44.80 -7.25
N GLU A 796 -1.46 -45.73 -7.27
CA GLU A 796 -2.57 -45.76 -8.23
C GLU A 796 -3.90 -45.47 -7.53
N ILE A 797 -4.82 -44.80 -8.22
CA ILE A 797 -6.15 -44.46 -7.69
C ILE A 797 -6.99 -45.73 -7.50
N PRO A 798 -7.56 -46.00 -6.30
CA PRO A 798 -8.35 -47.19 -6.02
C PRO A 798 -9.78 -47.09 -6.58
N LEU A 799 -9.92 -47.11 -7.91
CA LEU A 799 -11.18 -46.83 -8.63
C LEU A 799 -12.36 -47.70 -8.21
N ASP A 800 -12.15 -48.94 -7.76
CA ASP A 800 -13.20 -49.85 -7.30
C ASP A 800 -13.96 -49.30 -6.09
N ARG A 801 -13.29 -48.52 -5.23
CA ARG A 801 -13.90 -47.78 -4.11
C ARG A 801 -14.99 -46.81 -4.58
N TYR A 802 -14.85 -46.31 -5.81
CA TYR A 802 -15.72 -45.28 -6.39
C TYR A 802 -16.75 -45.85 -7.37
N ALA A 803 -16.87 -47.18 -7.49
CA ALA A 803 -17.80 -47.84 -8.40
C ALA A 803 -19.26 -47.37 -8.28
N ALA A 804 -19.73 -47.06 -7.07
CA ALA A 804 -21.08 -46.56 -6.82
C ALA A 804 -21.27 -45.04 -7.03
N HIS A 805 -20.17 -44.29 -7.18
CA HIS A 805 -20.13 -42.82 -7.14
C HIS A 805 -19.82 -42.21 -8.53
N ASN A 806 -20.13 -40.92 -8.69
CA ASN A 806 -19.96 -40.19 -9.95
C ASN A 806 -19.01 -38.98 -9.82
N LEU A 807 -18.82 -38.43 -8.63
CA LEU A 807 -17.78 -37.45 -8.33
C LEU A 807 -16.95 -37.94 -7.14
N VAL A 808 -15.63 -37.84 -7.24
CA VAL A 808 -14.68 -38.11 -6.16
C VAL A 808 -13.84 -36.86 -5.95
N VAL A 809 -13.87 -36.30 -4.74
CA VAL A 809 -13.19 -35.04 -4.41
C VAL A 809 -12.54 -35.15 -3.04
N HIS A 810 -11.33 -34.60 -2.89
CA HIS A 810 -10.66 -34.62 -1.60
C HIS A 810 -11.32 -33.64 -0.62
N GLY A 811 -11.59 -34.07 0.62
CA GLY A 811 -12.18 -33.20 1.63
C GLY A 811 -12.38 -33.89 2.98
N TYR A 812 -12.99 -33.17 3.92
CA TYR A 812 -13.24 -33.64 5.28
C TYR A 812 -14.73 -33.43 5.62
N PRO A 813 -15.52 -34.50 5.82
CA PRO A 813 -16.97 -34.39 6.02
C PRO A 813 -17.39 -33.50 7.18
N ASP A 814 -16.62 -33.44 8.28
CA ASP A 814 -16.86 -32.53 9.40
C ASP A 814 -16.64 -31.06 9.03
N LEU A 815 -15.60 -30.77 8.23
CA LEU A 815 -15.34 -29.41 7.73
C LEU A 815 -16.46 -28.95 6.79
N ILE A 816 -17.01 -29.85 5.98
CA ILE A 816 -18.14 -29.58 5.07
C ILE A 816 -19.44 -29.45 5.88
N PHE A 817 -19.95 -30.55 6.43
CA PHE A 817 -21.34 -30.67 6.90
C PHE A 817 -21.59 -30.15 8.33
N GLU A 818 -20.59 -30.15 9.21
CA GLU A 818 -20.75 -29.61 10.58
C GLU A 818 -20.30 -28.15 10.69
N LYS A 819 -19.22 -27.80 9.98
CA LYS A 819 -18.52 -26.51 10.13
C LYS A 819 -18.77 -25.54 8.97
N HIS A 820 -19.40 -26.00 7.89
CA HIS A 820 -19.70 -25.22 6.68
C HIS A 820 -18.48 -24.50 6.10
N SER A 821 -17.29 -25.07 6.22
CA SER A 821 -16.05 -24.39 5.88
C SER A 821 -15.76 -24.43 4.38
N TRP A 822 -15.40 -23.28 3.80
CA TRP A 822 -15.07 -23.16 2.38
C TRP A 822 -13.81 -23.92 1.93
N ILE A 823 -13.00 -24.42 2.87
CA ILE A 823 -11.86 -25.32 2.64
C ILE A 823 -12.19 -26.79 3.01
N GLY A 824 -13.47 -27.13 3.16
CA GLY A 824 -13.91 -28.48 3.49
C GLY A 824 -13.66 -29.52 2.40
N LEU A 825 -13.48 -29.09 1.15
CA LEU A 825 -13.02 -29.90 0.02
C LEU A 825 -12.15 -29.05 -0.92
N ASN A 826 -11.46 -29.68 -1.89
CA ASN A 826 -10.71 -28.97 -2.93
C ASN A 826 -11.07 -29.43 -4.36
N THR A 827 -11.45 -28.48 -5.21
CA THR A 827 -11.81 -28.72 -6.63
C THR A 827 -10.62 -28.57 -7.59
N GLY A 828 -9.39 -28.64 -7.07
CA GLY A 828 -8.16 -28.64 -7.87
C GLY A 828 -7.62 -30.02 -8.21
N SER A 829 -8.22 -31.08 -7.67
CA SER A 829 -7.97 -32.46 -8.07
C SER A 829 -9.22 -33.29 -7.76
N PHE A 830 -9.97 -33.70 -8.80
CA PHE A 830 -11.20 -34.48 -8.64
C PHE A 830 -11.50 -35.36 -9.86
N LEU A 831 -12.19 -36.47 -9.63
CA LEU A 831 -12.67 -37.39 -10.67
C LEU A 831 -14.16 -37.17 -10.91
N LEU A 832 -14.59 -37.01 -12.16
CA LEU A 832 -15.99 -36.89 -12.57
C LEU A 832 -16.31 -37.95 -13.63
N ARG A 833 -17.29 -38.80 -13.37
CA ARG A 833 -17.71 -39.90 -14.26
C ARG A 833 -18.43 -39.36 -15.49
N ASN A 834 -18.20 -39.95 -16.66
CA ASN A 834 -18.90 -39.59 -17.89
C ASN A 834 -20.32 -40.19 -17.94
N CYS A 835 -21.26 -39.54 -17.25
CA CYS A 835 -22.66 -39.94 -17.18
C CYS A 835 -23.62 -38.74 -17.12
N GLN A 836 -24.92 -38.98 -17.35
CA GLN A 836 -25.98 -37.97 -17.36
C GLN A 836 -25.99 -37.14 -16.06
N TRP A 837 -25.88 -37.80 -14.90
CA TRP A 837 -25.82 -37.14 -13.59
C TRP A 837 -24.70 -36.08 -13.50
N SER A 838 -23.56 -36.32 -14.15
CA SER A 838 -22.44 -35.37 -14.15
C SER A 838 -22.70 -34.16 -15.06
N LEU A 839 -23.44 -34.33 -16.16
CA LEU A 839 -23.93 -33.19 -16.96
C LEU A 839 -24.93 -32.36 -16.16
N ASP A 840 -25.84 -33.02 -15.44
CA ASP A 840 -26.80 -32.35 -14.55
C ASP A 840 -26.12 -31.61 -13.39
N LEU A 841 -25.04 -32.15 -12.83
CA LEU A 841 -24.22 -31.49 -11.81
C LEU A 841 -23.51 -30.25 -12.38
N LEU A 842 -22.89 -30.36 -13.56
CA LEU A 842 -22.21 -29.23 -14.21
C LEU A 842 -23.19 -28.08 -14.51
N ASP A 843 -24.37 -28.40 -15.04
CA ASP A 843 -25.42 -27.41 -15.30
C ASP A 843 -25.96 -26.77 -13.99
N ALA A 844 -25.89 -27.47 -12.85
CA ALA A 844 -26.28 -26.94 -11.52
C ALA A 844 -25.16 -26.18 -10.78
N TRP A 845 -23.89 -26.42 -11.14
CA TRP A 845 -22.71 -25.79 -10.56
C TRP A 845 -22.35 -24.47 -11.27
N ALA A 846 -22.56 -24.41 -12.59
CA ALA A 846 -22.26 -23.25 -13.44
C ALA A 846 -22.94 -21.90 -13.09
N PRO A 847 -24.17 -21.81 -12.53
CA PRO A 847 -24.89 -20.53 -12.41
C PRO A 847 -24.21 -19.44 -11.56
N MET A 848 -23.26 -19.80 -10.67
CA MET A 848 -22.47 -18.84 -9.88
C MET A 848 -21.21 -18.34 -10.62
N GLY A 849 -20.90 -18.91 -11.78
CA GLY A 849 -19.67 -18.67 -12.52
C GLY A 849 -19.63 -17.48 -13.48
N PRO A 850 -20.74 -16.96 -14.08
CA PRO A 850 -20.67 -15.85 -15.02
C PRO A 850 -20.07 -14.58 -14.39
N LYS A 851 -18.91 -14.16 -14.92
CA LYS A 851 -18.11 -13.02 -14.42
C LYS A 851 -18.93 -11.72 -14.27
N GLY A 852 -18.47 -10.83 -13.39
CA GLY A 852 -19.17 -9.58 -13.09
C GLY A 852 -20.31 -9.80 -12.08
N PRO A 853 -21.44 -9.07 -12.17
CA PRO A 853 -22.43 -8.98 -11.10
C PRO A 853 -22.90 -10.33 -10.55
N ILE A 854 -23.19 -11.31 -11.41
CA ILE A 854 -23.67 -12.64 -10.99
C ILE A 854 -22.65 -13.34 -10.08
N ARG A 855 -21.38 -13.41 -10.50
CA ARG A 855 -20.28 -14.00 -9.71
C ARG A 855 -19.93 -13.17 -8.48
N ASP A 856 -20.03 -11.84 -8.55
CA ASP A 856 -19.77 -10.96 -7.40
C ASP A 856 -20.86 -11.11 -6.32
N GLU A 857 -22.12 -11.23 -6.70
CA GLU A 857 -23.26 -11.45 -5.80
C GLU A 857 -23.30 -12.87 -5.24
N ALA A 858 -23.04 -13.88 -6.09
CA ALA A 858 -22.79 -15.22 -5.60
C ALA A 858 -21.60 -15.25 -4.64
N GLY A 859 -20.56 -14.44 -4.87
CA GLY A 859 -19.42 -14.28 -3.96
C GLY A 859 -19.83 -13.78 -2.58
N LYS A 860 -20.68 -12.74 -2.50
CA LYS A 860 -21.27 -12.24 -1.25
C LYS A 860 -22.07 -13.35 -0.54
N MET A 861 -22.93 -14.05 -1.28
CA MET A 861 -23.81 -15.10 -0.75
C MET A 861 -23.02 -16.32 -0.24
N LEU A 862 -21.97 -16.73 -0.94
CA LEU A 862 -21.03 -17.77 -0.50
C LEU A 862 -20.24 -17.34 0.74
N THR A 863 -19.83 -16.07 0.83
CA THR A 863 -19.15 -15.53 2.03
C THR A 863 -20.08 -15.44 3.24
N ALA A 864 -21.38 -15.19 3.04
CA ALA A 864 -22.37 -15.20 4.12
C ALA A 864 -22.68 -16.62 4.65
N ASN A 865 -22.65 -17.63 3.78
CA ASN A 865 -23.03 -19.00 4.13
C ASN A 865 -21.84 -19.92 4.50
N LEU A 866 -20.62 -19.63 4.06
CA LEU A 866 -19.45 -20.50 4.25
C LEU A 866 -18.43 -19.94 5.26
N LYS A 867 -18.20 -20.71 6.32
CA LYS A 867 -17.38 -20.34 7.47
C LYS A 867 -15.91 -20.15 7.11
N GLY A 868 -15.42 -18.95 7.38
CA GLY A 868 -14.02 -18.57 7.16
C GLY A 868 -13.67 -18.22 5.72
N ARG A 869 -14.65 -18.14 4.80
CA ARG A 869 -14.43 -17.66 3.43
C ARG A 869 -14.09 -16.16 3.49
N PRO A 870 -12.99 -15.69 2.88
CA PRO A 870 -12.77 -14.26 2.70
C PRO A 870 -13.80 -13.65 1.72
N ALA A 871 -13.92 -12.32 1.68
CA ALA A 871 -14.81 -11.64 0.74
C ALA A 871 -14.14 -11.48 -0.63
N PHE A 872 -14.56 -12.27 -1.62
CA PHE A 872 -14.14 -12.19 -3.03
C PHE A 872 -15.20 -12.80 -3.96
N GLU A 873 -15.03 -12.63 -5.28
CA GLU A 873 -15.87 -13.24 -6.34
C GLU A 873 -16.15 -14.73 -6.08
N ALA A 874 -17.31 -15.26 -6.50
CA ALA A 874 -17.58 -16.70 -6.38
C ALA A 874 -16.52 -17.56 -7.09
N ASP A 875 -16.13 -18.65 -6.44
CA ASP A 875 -15.21 -19.67 -6.94
C ASP A 875 -15.88 -21.04 -6.99
N ASP A 876 -15.35 -21.93 -7.83
CA ASP A 876 -15.92 -23.24 -8.08
C ASP A 876 -15.90 -24.13 -6.82
N GLN A 877 -14.87 -24.03 -5.98
CA GLN A 877 -14.76 -24.79 -4.72
C GLN A 877 -15.87 -24.43 -3.74
N SER A 878 -16.05 -23.15 -3.46
CA SER A 878 -17.10 -22.62 -2.59
C SER A 878 -18.49 -22.93 -3.14
N ALA A 879 -18.71 -22.77 -4.45
CA ALA A 879 -19.98 -23.08 -5.08
C ALA A 879 -20.36 -24.57 -4.97
N LEU A 880 -19.38 -25.49 -5.09
CA LEU A 880 -19.62 -26.93 -4.89
C LEU A 880 -19.98 -27.26 -3.44
N ILE A 881 -19.31 -26.63 -2.46
CA ILE A 881 -19.61 -26.79 -1.03
C ILE A 881 -21.03 -26.28 -0.73
N TYR A 882 -21.41 -25.12 -1.27
CA TYR A 882 -22.76 -24.61 -1.11
C TYR A 882 -23.82 -25.50 -1.79
N LEU A 883 -23.53 -26.07 -2.96
CA LEU A 883 -24.42 -27.02 -3.63
C LEU A 883 -24.59 -28.32 -2.82
N LEU A 884 -23.52 -28.81 -2.19
CA LEU A 884 -23.55 -29.96 -1.28
C LEU A 884 -24.39 -29.69 -0.03
N LEU A 885 -24.30 -28.49 0.55
CA LEU A 885 -25.06 -28.11 1.75
C LEU A 885 -26.54 -27.81 1.45
N SER A 886 -26.83 -27.13 0.34
CA SER A 886 -28.20 -26.71 -0.03
C SER A 886 -29.01 -27.80 -0.74
N GLN A 887 -28.35 -28.75 -1.40
CA GLN A 887 -29.00 -29.81 -2.19
C GLN A 887 -28.45 -31.21 -1.88
N GLN A 888 -28.09 -31.48 -0.62
CA GLN A 888 -27.49 -32.75 -0.19
C GLN A 888 -28.29 -33.98 -0.68
N ASN A 889 -29.61 -33.97 -0.52
CA ASN A 889 -30.53 -35.04 -0.93
C ASN A 889 -30.59 -35.30 -2.45
N ARG A 890 -29.99 -34.43 -3.27
CA ARG A 890 -29.95 -34.55 -4.74
C ARG A 890 -28.60 -35.05 -5.27
N TRP A 891 -27.51 -34.72 -4.56
CA TRP A 891 -26.15 -34.95 -5.05
C TRP A 891 -25.30 -35.84 -4.13
N GLY A 892 -25.55 -35.84 -2.82
CA GLY A 892 -24.69 -36.48 -1.80
C GLY A 892 -24.41 -37.95 -2.06
N ASP A 893 -25.45 -38.74 -2.36
CA ASP A 893 -25.38 -40.20 -2.62
C ASP A 893 -24.47 -40.61 -3.80
N LYS A 894 -23.97 -39.64 -4.57
CA LYS A 894 -23.05 -39.84 -5.71
C LYS A 894 -21.73 -39.08 -5.60
N ILE A 895 -21.48 -38.40 -4.49
CA ILE A 895 -20.26 -37.64 -4.22
C ILE A 895 -19.46 -38.34 -3.12
N TYR A 896 -18.29 -38.88 -3.47
CA TYR A 896 -17.36 -39.45 -2.50
C TYR A 896 -16.38 -38.38 -2.03
N ILE A 897 -16.38 -38.12 -0.72
CA ILE A 897 -15.41 -37.23 -0.04
C ILE A 897 -14.22 -38.10 0.40
N GLU A 898 -13.12 -38.02 -0.33
CA GLU A 898 -11.90 -38.81 -0.07
C GLU A 898 -10.97 -38.09 0.92
N ASN A 899 -10.44 -38.84 1.90
CA ASN A 899 -9.56 -38.32 2.95
C ASN A 899 -8.49 -39.32 3.42
N SER A 900 -8.43 -40.54 2.86
CA SER A 900 -7.47 -41.58 3.26
C SER A 900 -6.12 -41.48 2.55
N TYR A 901 -6.05 -40.72 1.45
CA TYR A 901 -4.81 -40.35 0.75
C TYR A 901 -4.99 -38.96 0.13
N TYR A 902 -3.87 -38.29 -0.17
CA TYR A 902 -3.87 -36.93 -0.68
C TYR A 902 -4.16 -36.86 -2.19
N LEU A 903 -5.40 -37.14 -2.59
CA LEU A 903 -5.93 -36.72 -3.89
C LEU A 903 -5.78 -35.20 -4.08
N HIS A 904 -5.81 -34.43 -2.98
CA HIS A 904 -5.25 -33.08 -2.85
C HIS A 904 -4.50 -32.96 -1.51
N GLY A 905 -3.18 -32.73 -1.56
CA GLY A 905 -2.37 -32.40 -0.38
C GLY A 905 -1.96 -30.92 -0.36
N TYR A 906 -2.33 -30.20 0.70
CA TYR A 906 -1.97 -28.79 0.86
C TYR A 906 -0.46 -28.62 1.11
N TRP A 907 0.22 -27.95 0.17
CA TRP A 907 1.68 -27.92 0.09
C TRP A 907 2.42 -27.47 1.35
N ALA A 908 1.93 -26.45 2.06
CA ALA A 908 2.73 -25.71 3.04
C ALA A 908 3.06 -26.47 4.35
N GLY A 909 2.53 -27.69 4.53
CA GLY A 909 2.92 -28.65 5.56
C GLY A 909 3.59 -29.94 5.03
N LEU A 910 3.56 -30.17 3.71
CA LEU A 910 4.13 -31.36 3.06
C LEU A 910 5.55 -31.11 2.54
N VAL A 911 5.78 -29.95 1.90
CA VAL A 911 7.04 -29.66 1.18
C VAL A 911 8.27 -29.56 2.08
N ASP A 912 8.07 -29.34 3.38
CA ASP A 912 9.12 -29.21 4.38
C ASP A 912 9.40 -30.56 5.09
N ARG A 913 8.65 -31.63 4.74
CA ARG A 913 8.82 -33.01 5.24
C ARG A 913 9.41 -33.99 4.21
N TYR A 914 9.65 -33.58 2.97
CA TYR A 914 10.11 -34.51 1.91
C TYR A 914 11.40 -35.28 2.23
N GLU A 915 12.40 -34.65 2.87
CA GLU A 915 13.61 -35.35 3.29
C GLU A 915 13.33 -36.44 4.36
N GLU A 916 12.41 -36.19 5.30
CA GLU A 916 11.93 -37.21 6.25
C GLU A 916 11.24 -38.37 5.51
N MET A 917 10.39 -38.05 4.53
CA MET A 917 9.67 -39.05 3.73
C MET A 917 10.63 -39.93 2.93
N MET A 918 11.67 -39.34 2.32
CA MET A 918 12.73 -40.06 1.60
C MET A 918 13.62 -40.94 2.47
N GLU A 919 13.69 -40.69 3.79
CA GLU A 919 14.46 -41.48 4.74
C GLU A 919 13.64 -42.61 5.37
N LYS A 920 12.37 -42.35 5.70
CA LYS A 920 11.52 -43.28 6.48
C LYS A 920 10.56 -44.13 5.65
N TYR A 921 10.18 -43.68 4.45
CA TYR A 921 9.07 -44.25 3.67
C TYR A 921 9.46 -44.47 2.19
N HIS A 922 8.49 -44.90 1.39
CA HIS A 922 8.63 -45.15 -0.04
C HIS A 922 7.36 -44.68 -0.78
N PRO A 923 7.44 -44.41 -2.10
CA PRO A 923 6.25 -44.18 -2.93
C PRO A 923 5.39 -45.45 -3.01
N GLY A 924 4.12 -45.28 -3.38
CA GLY A 924 3.05 -46.28 -3.34
C GLY A 924 2.10 -46.13 -2.15
N LEU A 925 2.17 -45.05 -1.38
CA LEU A 925 1.38 -44.86 -0.15
C LEU A 925 0.33 -43.75 -0.28
N GLY A 926 0.61 -42.70 -1.06
CA GLY A 926 -0.31 -41.59 -1.36
C GLY A 926 -0.71 -40.66 -0.21
N ASP A 927 -0.38 -40.95 1.04
CA ASP A 927 -0.85 -40.27 2.26
C ASP A 927 0.21 -39.39 2.95
N GLU A 928 0.07 -39.13 4.26
CA GLU A 928 1.01 -38.35 5.08
C GLU A 928 2.41 -38.96 5.25
N ARG A 929 2.63 -40.20 4.78
CA ARG A 929 3.92 -40.88 4.70
C ARG A 929 4.59 -40.64 3.34
N TRP A 930 3.81 -40.55 2.26
CA TRP A 930 4.29 -40.17 0.92
C TRP A 930 3.13 -39.57 0.09
N PRO A 931 3.00 -38.24 -0.02
CA PRO A 931 1.76 -37.61 -0.52
C PRO A 931 1.57 -37.82 -2.02
N PHE A 932 0.37 -38.27 -2.42
CA PHE A 932 0.02 -38.52 -3.82
C PHE A 932 0.09 -37.25 -4.66
N VAL A 933 -0.70 -36.24 -4.32
CA VAL A 933 -0.69 -34.91 -4.95
C VAL A 933 -0.25 -33.85 -3.95
N THR A 934 0.77 -33.06 -4.30
CA THR A 934 1.07 -31.80 -3.62
C THR A 934 0.52 -30.64 -4.45
N HIS A 935 -0.47 -29.92 -3.91
CA HIS A 935 -1.14 -28.79 -4.58
C HIS A 935 -0.72 -27.46 -3.96
N PHE A 936 -0.14 -26.59 -4.78
CA PHE A 936 0.40 -25.28 -4.42
C PHE A 936 -0.66 -24.17 -4.33
N VAL A 937 -1.81 -24.48 -3.72
CA VAL A 937 -2.93 -23.54 -3.51
C VAL A 937 -2.41 -22.21 -2.96
N GLY A 938 -2.82 -21.13 -3.64
CA GLY A 938 -2.43 -19.76 -3.31
C GLY A 938 -1.02 -19.36 -3.75
N CYS A 939 -0.21 -20.22 -4.38
CA CYS A 939 1.07 -19.79 -4.95
C CYS A 939 0.93 -19.09 -6.31
N LYS A 940 -0.03 -19.52 -7.13
CA LYS A 940 -0.40 -18.92 -8.44
C LYS A 940 0.83 -18.51 -9.28
N PRO A 941 1.77 -19.44 -9.59
CA PRO A 941 3.09 -19.09 -10.13
C PRO A 941 3.05 -18.32 -11.46
N CYS A 942 1.97 -18.43 -12.22
CA CYS A 942 1.74 -17.73 -13.49
C CYS A 942 1.14 -16.30 -13.33
N GLY A 943 0.53 -15.97 -12.19
CA GLY A 943 -0.17 -14.71 -11.97
C GLY A 943 0.58 -13.70 -11.11
N SER A 944 0.20 -12.43 -11.19
CA SER A 944 0.77 -11.30 -10.44
C SER A 944 0.69 -11.38 -8.90
N TYR A 945 -0.02 -12.37 -8.33
CA TYR A 945 -0.31 -12.47 -6.89
C TYR A 945 -0.37 -13.92 -6.41
N GLY A 946 0.54 -14.27 -5.51
CA GLY A 946 0.36 -15.39 -4.58
C GLY A 946 -0.11 -14.87 -3.22
N ASP A 947 -0.83 -15.70 -2.48
CA ASP A 947 -1.13 -15.49 -1.06
C ASP A 947 0.11 -15.64 -0.17
N TYR A 948 1.09 -16.39 -0.64
CA TYR A 948 2.37 -16.70 -0.03
C TYR A 948 3.52 -16.02 -0.79
N PRO A 949 4.71 -15.85 -0.17
CA PRO A 949 5.87 -15.26 -0.85
C PRO A 949 6.30 -16.10 -2.07
N VAL A 950 6.40 -15.45 -3.23
CA VAL A 950 6.76 -16.10 -4.51
C VAL A 950 8.05 -16.91 -4.40
N GLU A 951 9.08 -16.42 -3.70
CA GLU A 951 10.33 -17.19 -3.52
C GLU A 951 10.10 -18.53 -2.77
N ARG A 952 9.28 -18.55 -1.71
CA ARG A 952 8.94 -19.81 -1.02
C ARG A 952 8.17 -20.73 -1.96
N CYS A 953 7.18 -20.20 -2.68
CA CYS A 953 6.42 -20.96 -3.66
C CYS A 953 7.30 -21.59 -4.74
N LEU A 954 8.16 -20.83 -5.41
CA LEU A 954 9.03 -21.35 -6.46
C LEU A 954 10.05 -22.36 -5.90
N ARG A 955 10.68 -22.08 -4.75
CA ARG A 955 11.59 -23.05 -4.09
C ARG A 955 10.88 -24.34 -3.69
N SER A 956 9.63 -24.25 -3.24
CA SER A 956 8.86 -25.42 -2.81
C SER A 956 8.26 -26.20 -4.00
N LEU A 957 7.87 -25.54 -5.08
CA LEU A 957 7.55 -26.15 -6.38
C LEU A 957 8.75 -26.90 -6.96
N GLU A 958 9.94 -26.30 -6.89
CA GLU A 958 11.21 -26.94 -7.29
C GLU A 958 11.45 -28.22 -6.48
N ARG A 959 11.26 -28.17 -5.15
CA ARG A 959 11.38 -29.32 -4.25
C ARG A 959 10.38 -30.43 -4.55
N ALA A 960 9.11 -30.10 -4.74
CA ALA A 960 8.06 -31.07 -5.07
C ALA A 960 8.28 -31.72 -6.43
N PHE A 961 8.63 -30.93 -7.44
CA PHE A 961 8.99 -31.45 -8.76
C PHE A 961 10.21 -32.38 -8.67
N ASN A 962 11.29 -31.99 -7.99
CA ASN A 962 12.50 -32.82 -7.88
C ASN A 962 12.27 -34.06 -6.99
N PHE A 963 11.35 -34.02 -6.02
CA PHE A 963 10.92 -35.19 -5.22
C PHE A 963 10.18 -36.21 -6.07
N ALA A 964 9.32 -35.75 -6.99
CA ALA A 964 8.61 -36.56 -7.96
C ALA A 964 9.54 -37.09 -9.07
N ASP A 965 10.28 -36.20 -9.72
CA ASP A 965 11.20 -36.51 -10.83
C ASP A 965 12.35 -37.41 -10.38
N ASN A 966 12.74 -37.40 -9.10
CA ASN A 966 13.64 -38.41 -8.51
C ASN A 966 13.12 -39.85 -8.66
N GLN A 967 11.82 -40.08 -8.60
CA GLN A 967 11.24 -41.42 -8.77
C GLN A 967 11.33 -41.85 -10.25
N VAL A 968 11.18 -40.89 -11.17
CA VAL A 968 11.31 -41.10 -12.62
C VAL A 968 12.78 -41.32 -13.02
N LEU A 969 13.70 -40.47 -12.57
CA LEU A 969 15.14 -40.52 -12.88
C LEU A 969 15.82 -41.80 -12.37
N ARG A 970 15.33 -42.37 -11.26
CA ARG A 970 15.87 -43.62 -10.69
C ARG A 970 15.73 -44.80 -11.66
N MET A 971 14.65 -44.85 -12.47
CA MET A 971 14.48 -45.86 -13.52
C MET A 971 15.59 -45.81 -14.60
N TYR A 972 16.37 -44.73 -14.66
CA TYR A 972 17.47 -44.52 -15.61
C TYR A 972 18.85 -44.44 -14.93
N GLY A 973 18.95 -44.74 -13.63
CA GLY A 973 20.20 -44.67 -12.87
C GLY A 973 20.68 -43.25 -12.52
N PHE A 974 19.74 -42.31 -12.33
CA PHE A 974 20.00 -40.92 -11.94
C PHE A 974 19.12 -40.46 -10.75
N ALA A 975 19.54 -39.39 -10.10
CA ALA A 975 18.74 -38.64 -9.12
C ALA A 975 19.24 -37.19 -9.02
N HIS A 976 18.43 -36.26 -8.53
CA HIS A 976 18.85 -34.90 -8.20
C HIS A 976 19.91 -34.90 -7.08
N GLY A 977 20.80 -33.91 -7.11
CA GLY A 977 21.83 -33.74 -6.07
C GLY A 977 21.23 -33.45 -4.69
N ASN A 978 20.18 -32.61 -4.66
CA ASN A 978 19.29 -32.35 -3.54
C ASN A 978 17.97 -31.80 -4.10
N LEU A 979 16.88 -31.78 -3.31
CA LEU A 979 15.56 -31.38 -3.79
C LEU A 979 15.48 -29.90 -4.25
N ALA A 980 16.36 -29.03 -3.77
CA ALA A 980 16.37 -27.61 -4.13
C ALA A 980 17.27 -27.28 -5.35
N SER A 981 17.76 -28.28 -6.09
CA SER A 981 18.67 -28.07 -7.22
C SER A 981 18.36 -29.00 -8.40
N PRO A 982 18.15 -28.47 -9.62
CA PRO A 982 17.88 -29.27 -10.83
C PRO A 982 19.12 -29.99 -11.38
N LYS A 983 20.23 -30.06 -10.62
CA LYS A 983 21.46 -30.74 -11.01
C LYS A 983 21.33 -32.24 -10.72
N ILE A 984 21.11 -33.02 -11.77
CA ILE A 984 21.15 -34.48 -11.69
C ILE A 984 22.57 -35.00 -11.44
N ARG A 985 22.65 -36.12 -10.73
CA ARG A 985 23.83 -36.97 -10.55
C ARG A 985 23.47 -38.40 -10.91
N ARG A 986 24.45 -39.15 -11.40
CA ARG A 986 24.33 -40.60 -11.65
C ARG A 986 24.35 -41.35 -10.31
N THR A 987 23.40 -42.28 -10.11
CA THR A 987 23.35 -43.13 -8.89
C THR A 987 24.10 -44.45 -9.08
N GLU A 988 24.12 -44.98 -10.31
CA GLU A 988 24.62 -46.32 -10.62
C GLU A 988 25.69 -46.30 -11.72
N LYS A 989 26.64 -47.25 -11.68
CA LYS A 989 27.66 -47.38 -12.71
C LYS A 989 27.03 -47.81 -14.04
N GLN A 990 27.56 -47.32 -15.15
CA GLN A 990 27.13 -47.80 -16.47
C GLN A 990 27.46 -49.29 -16.63
N THR A 991 26.49 -50.06 -17.12
CA THR A 991 26.62 -51.48 -17.44
C THR A 991 26.45 -51.69 -18.95
N ALA A 992 27.17 -52.65 -19.52
CA ALA A 992 26.93 -53.12 -20.89
C ALA A 992 25.66 -53.99 -21.01
N LYS A 993 25.03 -54.32 -19.87
CA LYS A 993 23.84 -55.17 -19.76
C LYS A 993 22.74 -54.45 -18.95
N PRO A 994 22.08 -53.42 -19.50
CA PRO A 994 21.06 -52.67 -18.76
C PRO A 994 19.82 -53.52 -18.40
N LEU A 995 19.52 -54.56 -19.17
CA LEU A 995 18.32 -55.38 -18.99
C LEU A 995 18.41 -56.37 -17.80
N GLU A 996 19.61 -56.67 -17.27
CA GLU A 996 19.78 -57.54 -16.09
C GLU A 996 19.30 -56.88 -14.77
N PHE A 997 18.88 -55.61 -14.82
CA PHE A 997 18.44 -54.82 -13.66
C PHE A 997 16.97 -54.37 -13.74
N LEU A 998 16.20 -54.85 -14.71
CA LEU A 998 14.81 -54.42 -14.95
C LEU A 998 13.93 -54.50 -13.69
N ASP A 999 14.00 -55.60 -12.93
CA ASP A 999 13.18 -55.80 -11.73
C ASP A 999 13.55 -54.83 -10.58
N GLN A 1000 14.77 -54.28 -10.59
CA GLN A 1000 15.20 -53.25 -9.65
C GLN A 1000 14.77 -51.85 -10.10
N LEU A 1001 14.54 -51.65 -11.40
CA LEU A 1001 14.20 -50.37 -12.01
C LEU A 1001 12.69 -50.18 -12.19
N ASN A 1002 11.90 -51.24 -12.34
CA ASN A 1002 10.45 -51.14 -12.47
C ASN A 1002 9.82 -50.65 -11.14
N LEU A 1003 8.95 -49.64 -11.23
CA LEU A 1003 8.22 -49.10 -10.08
C LEU A 1003 7.17 -50.11 -9.57
N GLU A 1004 6.56 -50.90 -10.46
CA GLU A 1004 5.57 -51.93 -10.11
C GLU A 1004 6.20 -53.04 -9.24
N ALA A 1005 7.35 -53.57 -9.66
CA ALA A 1005 8.06 -54.68 -8.98
C ALA A 1005 8.50 -54.34 -7.54
N ARG A 1006 8.58 -53.05 -7.19
CA ARG A 1006 8.89 -52.60 -5.82
C ARG A 1006 7.67 -52.55 -4.89
N VAL A 1007 6.45 -52.69 -5.41
CA VAL A 1007 5.22 -52.76 -4.62
C VAL A 1007 4.97 -54.20 -4.15
N GLU A 1008 5.20 -55.20 -4.99
CA GLU A 1008 4.95 -56.62 -4.65
C GLU A 1008 6.03 -57.26 -3.75
N THR A 1009 7.25 -56.71 -3.70
CA THR A 1009 8.42 -57.37 -3.09
C THR A 1009 8.63 -57.09 -1.59
N ARG A 1010 7.64 -56.50 -0.89
CA ARG A 1010 7.62 -56.32 0.58
C ARG A 1010 6.23 -56.50 1.21
N GLY A 1011 5.64 -57.69 1.02
CA GLY A 1011 4.62 -58.23 1.94
C GLY A 1011 5.26 -58.85 3.19
#